data_AF-A0A7Y4W0K0-F1
#
_entry.id   AF-A0A7Y4W0K0-F1
#
_cell.length_a   1.000
_cell.length_b   1.000
_cell.length_c   1.000
_cell.angle_alpha   90.00
_cell.angle_beta   90.00
_cell.angle_gamma   90.00
#
_symmetry.space_group_name_H-M   'P 1'
#
loop_
_entity.id
_entity.type
_entity.pdbx_description
1 polymer ?
#
loop_
_entity_poly.entity_id
_entity_poly.type
_entity_poly.pdbx_seq_one_letter_code
_entity_poly.pdbx_strand_id
1 'polypeptide(L)'
;MADINFTTFQSSTPLTKRYSLSTDGTIVKTPAAQMTSGVAKHVNTTFEKFAESLDDAPSNVAFGYGVPIPKLPRQVTITTSGKEQPEVGIVSRSKRFFQYQNEPGILMLDRDPSEYGKSFTPDELINTLIGIDPAIGQAARVVRGSVSAGVHREGGVPKLDGGFHFYIPVQNAADIPRYGRTLFDRLWLSGHGYIALAANGSALIRSPIDGAVFSPERLDFVAPPIIDGTGLSYTAPETQYTEGNALDTTMLLNLSEVVQQWLEWLQAGAIQAAKPLSTAKCLTWADAKVSNMVAAGVDTGAARAAVDAMVSSDCRDLYGQQPLQFTTGTVTVADVLANPEAYDGRALADPVEGVEYGATTAKFYWNNGIKPYINSMAHGGCKYFLHAIPKQAKQVTSLVNQNDQVKTTAVAMLLANIQPVPLIDICIALGWQQGTSGDLPRVKHYVVAIIHVLIETARRNNWNLIHNAGFFYIYNGAHWVSLVDGEVKQLLKEAAIRMSYTEIECRHCGFVDTLFKQTLQDGFFIESSVNKQSIINLKNGSLVLSEKGVTLKPFECQDFLTHQLDFAYDASAVNSVFLDYLTQVLPDADTRKTLQQVAGYLFVKGLKMEKIFFLFGTGANGKSVFFEVLNGVVGSDNISNYSLESLTDDKGYHRAMIKDKIVNYGTDIRLTRIDAGMFKTLASGEPVEARLPYRDPFLMTDYAKLIFNINRMESANIEHTHGFYRRLLIIPFNVMIPDGLQDRDLHKKILNDKAGVLNWIIEGAEQVIKNRDIFISRECENFKQQFLKEADSVAMFEEDLRESSPHSIYVSTVKLAHLNYKIFCIDAGHKPLGRSNFSKRMEALGFEKRKVDKGIVLEKHYF
;
A
#
# COMPACT_ATOMS: atom_id res chain seq x y z
N MET A 1 -37.43 11.80 27.39
CA MET A 1 -36.16 11.69 26.64
C MET A 1 -35.89 13.04 25.96
N ALA A 2 -34.63 13.41 25.71
CA ALA A 2 -34.34 14.59 24.88
C ALA A 2 -34.71 14.32 23.41
N ASP A 3 -35.04 15.36 22.65
CA ASP A 3 -35.34 15.22 21.23
C ASP A 3 -34.11 14.71 20.46
N ILE A 4 -34.33 13.75 19.58
CA ILE A 4 -33.31 13.13 18.74
C ILE A 4 -33.16 13.86 17.41
N ASN A 5 -31.95 13.79 16.84
CA ASN A 5 -31.61 14.42 15.58
C ASN A 5 -31.31 13.36 14.50
N PHE A 6 -31.89 13.55 13.32
CA PHE A 6 -31.58 12.77 12.12
C PHE A 6 -31.87 13.59 10.85
N THR A 7 -31.65 13.01 9.68
CA THR A 7 -31.90 13.65 8.39
C THR A 7 -32.94 12.86 7.59
N THR A 8 -33.90 13.56 7.01
CA THR A 8 -34.73 13.01 5.92
C THR A 8 -34.17 13.45 4.58
N PHE A 9 -34.06 12.49 3.66
CA PHE A 9 -33.57 12.67 2.31
C PHE A 9 -34.72 12.47 1.35
N GLN A 10 -35.10 13.51 0.62
CA GLN A 10 -36.22 13.49 -0.32
C GLN A 10 -35.72 13.66 -1.76
N SER A 11 -36.09 12.73 -2.64
CA SER A 11 -35.74 12.79 -4.06
C SER A 11 -36.98 13.03 -4.95
N SER A 12 -36.71 13.40 -6.20
CA SER A 12 -37.73 13.47 -7.26
C SER A 12 -38.09 12.09 -7.83
N THR A 13 -37.22 11.10 -7.63
CA THR A 13 -37.44 9.70 -8.00
C THR A 13 -37.63 8.83 -6.76
N PRO A 14 -38.31 7.68 -6.87
CA PRO A 14 -38.44 6.76 -5.73
C PRO A 14 -37.09 6.33 -5.14
N LEU A 15 -36.99 6.43 -3.81
CA LEU A 15 -35.90 5.92 -2.98
C LEU A 15 -36.35 4.61 -2.32
N THR A 16 -36.84 3.69 -3.13
CA THR A 16 -37.24 2.35 -2.69
C THR A 16 -37.05 1.36 -3.84
N LYS A 17 -36.97 0.08 -3.50
CA LYS A 17 -36.78 -1.00 -4.49
C LYS A 17 -38.08 -1.27 -5.23
N ARG A 18 -37.96 -1.62 -6.51
CA ARG A 18 -39.07 -2.09 -7.34
C ARG A 18 -39.04 -3.61 -7.46
N TYR A 19 -40.20 -4.25 -7.41
CA TYR A 19 -40.35 -5.69 -7.56
C TYR A 19 -41.38 -6.02 -8.62
N SER A 20 -41.07 -6.97 -9.47
CA SER A 20 -41.98 -7.51 -10.48
C SER A 20 -41.86 -9.02 -10.56
N LEU A 21 -42.82 -9.67 -11.21
CA LEU A 21 -42.77 -11.08 -11.54
C LEU A 21 -42.36 -11.22 -13.01
N SER A 22 -41.31 -12.00 -13.30
CA SER A 22 -40.93 -12.35 -14.66
C SER A 22 -41.90 -13.38 -15.27
N THR A 23 -41.79 -13.59 -16.58
CA THR A 23 -42.58 -14.58 -17.34
C THR A 23 -42.35 -16.02 -16.89
N ASP A 24 -41.19 -16.34 -16.28
CA ASP A 24 -40.89 -17.66 -15.70
C ASP A 24 -41.28 -17.78 -14.21
N GLY A 25 -41.95 -16.76 -13.66
CA GLY A 25 -42.45 -16.76 -12.28
C GLY A 25 -41.39 -16.42 -11.21
N THR A 26 -40.19 -15.98 -11.60
CA THR A 26 -39.17 -15.50 -10.67
C THR A 26 -39.43 -14.06 -10.23
N ILE A 27 -39.08 -13.73 -8.98
CA ILE A 27 -39.23 -12.36 -8.46
C ILE A 27 -38.03 -11.56 -8.93
N VAL A 28 -38.28 -10.57 -9.77
CA VAL A 28 -37.26 -9.65 -10.28
C VAL A 28 -37.24 -8.41 -9.39
N LYS A 29 -36.04 -8.05 -8.93
CA LYS A 29 -35.80 -6.87 -8.09
C LYS A 29 -35.03 -5.83 -8.87
N THR A 30 -35.60 -4.64 -8.99
CA THR A 30 -34.92 -3.48 -9.57
C THR A 30 -34.40 -2.58 -8.42
N PRO A 31 -33.09 -2.27 -8.38
CA PRO A 31 -32.50 -1.45 -7.34
C PRO A 31 -33.14 -0.06 -7.22
N ALA A 32 -33.10 0.52 -6.02
CA ALA A 32 -33.51 1.90 -5.78
C ALA A 32 -32.55 2.88 -6.49
N ALA A 33 -33.08 4.02 -6.96
CA ALA A 33 -32.26 5.08 -7.53
C ALA A 33 -31.28 5.64 -6.48
N GLN A 34 -30.01 5.82 -6.86
CA GLN A 34 -29.06 6.54 -6.02
C GLN A 34 -29.51 8.01 -5.91
N MET A 35 -29.62 8.53 -4.68
CA MET A 35 -29.96 9.94 -4.48
C MET A 35 -28.80 10.85 -4.88
N THR A 36 -28.73 11.19 -6.17
CA THR A 36 -27.75 12.13 -6.75
C THR A 36 -28.28 13.57 -6.78
N SER A 37 -29.59 13.75 -6.62
CA SER A 37 -30.26 15.04 -6.52
C SER A 37 -31.49 14.95 -5.62
N GLY A 38 -31.76 16.02 -4.88
CA GLY A 38 -32.90 16.10 -3.96
C GLY A 38 -32.68 17.12 -2.85
N VAL A 39 -33.35 16.91 -1.71
CA VAL A 39 -33.23 17.77 -0.53
C VAL A 39 -32.92 16.90 0.68
N ALA A 40 -32.00 17.35 1.53
CA ALA A 40 -31.75 16.77 2.83
C ALA A 40 -32.18 17.75 3.92
N LYS A 41 -33.00 17.29 4.86
CA LYS A 41 -33.57 18.12 5.92
C LYS A 41 -33.23 17.52 7.29
N HIS A 42 -32.58 18.32 8.12
CA HIS A 42 -32.36 18.04 9.54
C HIS A 42 -33.71 18.06 10.26
N VAL A 43 -34.06 16.94 10.89
CA VAL A 43 -35.25 16.74 11.71
C VAL A 43 -34.82 16.60 13.17
N ASN A 44 -35.55 17.29 14.04
CA ASN A 44 -35.44 17.18 15.49
C ASN A 44 -36.84 16.86 16.04
N THR A 45 -36.99 15.75 16.74
CA THR A 45 -38.29 15.23 17.19
C THR A 45 -38.12 14.24 18.34
N THR A 46 -39.21 13.80 18.97
CA THR A 46 -39.16 12.75 20.01
C THR A 46 -38.92 11.37 19.37
N PHE A 47 -38.40 10.42 20.15
CA PHE A 47 -38.11 9.08 19.65
C PHE A 47 -39.38 8.31 19.24
N GLU A 48 -40.50 8.57 19.92
CA GLU A 48 -41.82 8.00 19.59
C GLU A 48 -42.30 8.49 18.23
N LYS A 49 -42.22 9.80 17.96
CA LYS A 49 -42.57 10.38 16.65
C LYS A 49 -41.64 9.91 15.53
N PHE A 50 -40.38 9.63 15.85
CA PHE A 50 -39.49 8.99 14.89
C PHE A 50 -39.97 7.57 14.55
N ALA A 51 -40.38 6.78 15.55
CA ALA A 51 -40.92 5.44 15.34
C ALA A 51 -42.16 5.46 14.42
N GLU A 52 -43.10 6.38 14.67
CA GLU A 52 -44.28 6.61 13.81
C GLU A 52 -43.86 6.96 12.37
N SER A 53 -42.85 7.83 12.21
CA SER A 53 -42.38 8.26 10.88
C SER A 53 -41.75 7.16 10.03
N LEU A 54 -41.33 6.03 10.63
CA LEU A 54 -40.83 4.87 9.87
C LEU A 54 -41.95 4.22 9.05
N ASP A 55 -43.17 4.20 9.56
CA ASP A 55 -44.32 3.60 8.90
C ASP A 55 -44.94 4.52 7.84
N ASP A 56 -44.85 5.84 8.05
CA ASP A 56 -45.43 6.86 7.17
C ASP A 56 -44.51 7.36 6.05
N ALA A 57 -43.29 6.81 5.93
CA ALA A 57 -42.29 7.31 4.98
C ALA A 57 -42.74 7.10 3.51
N PRO A 58 -42.86 8.17 2.69
CA PRO A 58 -43.26 8.04 1.29
C PRO A 58 -42.13 7.42 0.44
N SER A 59 -42.50 6.82 -0.69
CA SER A 59 -41.59 6.05 -1.57
C SER A 59 -40.39 6.83 -2.12
N ASN A 60 -40.38 8.16 -2.04
CA ASN A 60 -39.30 9.04 -2.46
C ASN A 60 -38.47 9.63 -1.30
N VAL A 61 -38.69 9.14 -0.07
CA VAL A 61 -37.95 9.55 1.13
C VAL A 61 -37.14 8.39 1.68
N ALA A 62 -35.92 8.69 2.09
CA ALA A 62 -35.05 7.81 2.87
C ALA A 62 -34.56 8.56 4.11
N PHE A 63 -34.17 7.84 5.15
CA PHE A 63 -33.63 8.44 6.38
C PHE A 63 -32.10 8.33 6.39
N GLY A 64 -31.45 9.16 7.17
CA GLY A 64 -30.04 8.99 7.51
C GLY A 64 -29.75 9.61 8.87
N TYR A 65 -28.78 9.04 9.58
CA TYR A 65 -28.63 9.30 11.01
C TYR A 65 -27.52 10.31 11.35
N GLY A 66 -26.74 10.73 10.35
CA GLY A 66 -25.98 11.98 10.43
C GLY A 66 -26.83 13.18 10.02
N VAL A 67 -26.33 14.37 10.33
CA VAL A 67 -26.98 15.65 10.01
C VAL A 67 -26.04 16.55 9.20
N PRO A 68 -26.55 17.55 8.46
CA PRO A 68 -25.70 18.55 7.81
C PRO A 68 -24.70 19.17 8.81
N ILE A 69 -23.46 19.44 8.37
CA ILE A 69 -22.45 20.06 9.24
C ILE A 69 -22.93 21.43 9.77
N PRO A 70 -22.52 21.88 10.97
CA PRO A 70 -23.02 23.11 11.61
C PRO A 70 -22.91 24.40 10.78
N LYS A 71 -22.03 24.43 9.77
CA LYS A 71 -21.85 25.57 8.86
C LYS A 71 -22.89 25.63 7.73
N LEU A 72 -23.70 24.59 7.56
CA LEU A 72 -24.74 24.50 6.54
C LEU A 72 -26.12 24.80 7.14
N PRO A 73 -27.07 25.26 6.31
CA PRO A 73 -28.47 25.37 6.73
C PRO A 73 -29.04 23.99 7.11
N ARG A 74 -30.08 23.99 7.98
CA ARG A 74 -30.80 22.76 8.37
C ARG A 74 -31.45 22.03 7.19
N GLN A 75 -31.67 22.72 6.08
CA GLN A 75 -32.13 22.14 4.83
C GLN A 75 -31.13 22.47 3.74
N VAL A 76 -30.59 21.45 3.08
CA VAL A 76 -29.63 21.59 1.98
C VAL A 76 -30.15 20.92 0.72
N THR A 77 -29.76 21.45 -0.43
CA THR A 77 -30.01 20.83 -1.73
C THR A 77 -28.90 19.82 -2.02
N ILE A 78 -29.27 18.59 -2.36
CA ILE A 78 -28.34 17.53 -2.75
C ILE A 78 -28.04 17.63 -4.24
N THR A 79 -26.75 17.56 -4.58
CA THR A 79 -26.23 17.48 -5.94
C THR A 79 -25.09 16.46 -6.04
N THR A 80 -24.52 16.34 -7.24
CA THR A 80 -23.34 15.53 -7.50
C THR A 80 -22.05 16.26 -7.11
N SER A 81 -21.02 15.52 -6.72
CA SER A 81 -19.71 16.11 -6.44
C SER A 81 -19.16 16.81 -7.68
N GLY A 82 -18.61 18.02 -7.51
CA GLY A 82 -18.21 18.92 -8.61
C GLY A 82 -19.21 20.04 -8.93
N LYS A 83 -20.46 19.95 -8.46
CA LYS A 83 -21.48 21.02 -8.58
C LYS A 83 -21.85 21.65 -7.24
N GLU A 84 -21.02 21.43 -6.23
CA GLU A 84 -21.23 21.87 -4.85
C GLU A 84 -21.06 23.39 -4.74
N GLN A 85 -21.99 24.07 -4.08
CA GLN A 85 -21.92 25.48 -3.69
C GLN A 85 -22.31 25.58 -2.20
N PRO A 86 -21.42 25.16 -1.27
CA PRO A 86 -21.77 25.02 0.14
C PRO A 86 -22.22 26.33 0.80
N GLU A 87 -21.71 27.47 0.31
CA GLU A 87 -22.07 28.83 0.75
C GLU A 87 -23.55 29.17 0.56
N VAL A 88 -24.24 28.53 -0.39
CA VAL A 88 -25.68 28.68 -0.64
C VAL A 88 -26.47 27.41 -0.32
N GLY A 89 -25.87 26.46 0.42
CA GLY A 89 -26.56 25.25 0.88
C GLY A 89 -26.78 24.18 -0.20
N ILE A 90 -25.98 24.19 -1.28
CA ILE A 90 -25.99 23.15 -2.31
C ILE A 90 -24.77 22.24 -2.09
N VAL A 91 -24.98 20.98 -1.73
CA VAL A 91 -23.91 20.06 -1.31
C VAL A 91 -24.08 18.66 -1.89
N SER A 92 -23.01 17.88 -1.89
CA SER A 92 -23.11 16.45 -2.20
C SER A 92 -23.46 15.62 -0.97
N ARG A 93 -24.10 14.46 -1.16
CA ARG A 93 -24.32 13.47 -0.09
C ARG A 93 -23.02 12.74 0.21
N SER A 94 -22.14 13.37 0.99
CA SER A 94 -20.82 12.85 1.35
C SER A 94 -20.44 13.16 2.80
N LYS A 95 -19.47 12.42 3.35
CA LYS A 95 -18.89 12.64 4.70
C LYS A 95 -18.31 14.04 4.92
N ARG A 96 -18.08 14.79 3.85
CA ARG A 96 -17.63 16.19 3.93
C ARG A 96 -18.73 17.12 4.46
N PHE A 97 -20.01 16.80 4.20
CA PHE A 97 -21.14 17.69 4.46
C PHE A 97 -22.16 17.10 5.45
N PHE A 98 -22.04 15.82 5.78
CA PHE A 98 -22.86 15.14 6.79
C PHE A 98 -21.97 14.57 7.89
N GLN A 99 -22.34 14.81 9.15
CA GLN A 99 -21.63 14.31 10.32
C GLN A 99 -22.60 13.95 11.44
N TYR A 100 -22.16 13.08 12.34
CA TYR A 100 -22.79 13.00 13.65
C TYR A 100 -22.37 14.19 14.52
N GLN A 101 -23.28 14.70 15.35
CA GLN A 101 -23.06 15.86 16.22
C GLN A 101 -23.08 15.46 17.69
N ASN A 102 -22.52 16.32 18.55
CA ASN A 102 -22.49 16.12 20.00
C ASN A 102 -23.86 16.42 20.64
N GLU A 103 -24.88 15.74 20.14
CA GLU A 103 -26.30 15.94 20.44
C GLU A 103 -27.01 14.56 20.40
N PRO A 104 -28.20 14.41 20.99
CA PRO A 104 -28.95 13.17 20.90
C PRO A 104 -29.28 12.81 19.45
N GLY A 105 -29.16 11.52 19.11
CA GLY A 105 -29.40 11.02 17.75
C GLY A 105 -29.77 9.54 17.76
N ILE A 106 -29.58 8.86 16.63
CA ILE A 106 -30.05 7.49 16.44
C ILE A 106 -28.87 6.58 16.07
N LEU A 107 -28.61 5.59 16.91
CA LEU A 107 -27.80 4.44 16.56
C LEU A 107 -28.70 3.45 15.81
N MET A 108 -28.42 3.26 14.52
CA MET A 108 -29.04 2.22 13.72
C MET A 108 -28.11 1.00 13.68
N LEU A 109 -28.65 -0.18 13.98
CA LEU A 109 -27.97 -1.46 13.82
C LEU A 109 -28.73 -2.25 12.76
N ASP A 110 -28.00 -2.69 11.74
CA ASP A 110 -28.57 -3.42 10.60
C ASP A 110 -28.14 -4.88 10.67
N ARG A 111 -29.11 -5.80 10.67
CA ARG A 111 -28.88 -7.24 10.56
C ARG A 111 -29.41 -7.71 9.21
N ASP A 112 -28.50 -8.20 8.39
CA ASP A 112 -28.82 -8.97 7.19
C ASP A 112 -28.56 -10.48 7.40
N PRO A 113 -29.39 -11.37 6.83
CA PRO A 113 -29.12 -12.81 6.82
C PRO A 113 -27.87 -13.14 6.02
N SER A 114 -27.12 -14.15 6.47
CA SER A 114 -25.91 -14.63 5.83
C SER A 114 -25.83 -16.15 5.93
N GLU A 115 -25.36 -16.81 4.87
CA GLU A 115 -25.11 -18.26 4.85
C GLU A 115 -23.88 -18.68 5.67
N TYR A 116 -22.99 -17.74 5.99
CA TYR A 116 -21.73 -17.99 6.69
C TYR A 116 -21.81 -17.76 8.20
N GLY A 117 -22.76 -16.92 8.63
CA GLY A 117 -22.91 -16.50 10.02
C GLY A 117 -24.04 -17.25 10.73
N LYS A 118 -24.03 -17.20 12.06
CA LYS A 118 -25.19 -17.63 12.86
C LYS A 118 -26.42 -16.78 12.46
N SER A 119 -27.55 -17.43 12.25
CA SER A 119 -28.83 -16.72 12.11
C SER A 119 -29.30 -16.21 13.48
N PHE A 120 -29.90 -15.02 13.49
CA PHE A 120 -30.41 -14.40 14.72
C PHE A 120 -31.84 -13.97 14.49
N THR A 121 -32.72 -14.24 15.47
CA THR A 121 -33.96 -13.48 15.64
C THR A 121 -33.66 -12.12 16.30
N PRO A 122 -34.59 -11.16 16.26
CA PRO A 122 -34.42 -9.91 17.01
C PRO A 122 -34.13 -10.13 18.49
N ASP A 123 -34.85 -11.04 19.15
CA ASP A 123 -34.65 -11.34 20.57
C ASP A 123 -33.28 -11.96 20.87
N GLU A 124 -32.79 -12.85 20.01
CA GLU A 124 -31.46 -13.43 20.18
C GLU A 124 -30.36 -12.38 20.01
N LEU A 125 -30.48 -11.51 19.01
CA LEU A 125 -29.47 -10.49 18.75
C LEU A 125 -29.46 -9.43 19.85
N ILE A 126 -30.63 -8.96 20.29
CA ILE A 126 -30.69 -7.95 21.36
C ILE A 126 -30.14 -8.53 22.68
N ASN A 127 -30.44 -9.77 23.02
CA ASN A 127 -29.89 -10.41 24.22
C ASN A 127 -28.36 -10.57 24.14
N THR A 128 -27.84 -10.87 22.95
CA THR A 128 -26.39 -10.92 22.70
C THR A 128 -25.75 -9.55 22.89
N LEU A 129 -26.38 -8.50 22.36
CA LEU A 129 -25.92 -7.11 22.52
C LEU A 129 -25.98 -6.65 23.98
N ILE A 130 -27.04 -6.99 24.72
CA ILE A 130 -27.17 -6.73 26.16
C ILE A 130 -26.06 -7.44 26.95
N GLY A 131 -25.67 -8.65 26.56
CA GLY A 131 -24.53 -9.34 27.18
C GLY A 131 -23.19 -8.64 26.97
N ILE A 132 -23.05 -7.88 25.88
CA ILE A 132 -21.85 -7.09 25.56
C ILE A 132 -21.86 -5.72 26.26
N ASP A 133 -23.02 -5.06 26.22
CA ASP A 133 -23.27 -3.77 26.87
C ASP A 133 -24.64 -3.80 27.57
N PRO A 134 -24.67 -4.03 28.89
CA PRO A 134 -25.91 -4.09 29.65
C PRO A 134 -26.76 -2.81 29.57
N ALA A 135 -26.18 -1.65 29.22
CA ALA A 135 -26.91 -0.40 29.08
C ALA A 135 -27.96 -0.46 27.94
N ILE A 136 -27.75 -1.31 26.92
CA ILE A 136 -28.71 -1.55 25.84
C ILE A 136 -30.03 -2.11 26.39
N GLY A 137 -29.99 -2.87 27.49
CA GLY A 137 -31.18 -3.46 28.10
C GLY A 137 -32.13 -2.43 28.71
N GLN A 138 -31.62 -1.24 29.04
CA GLN A 138 -32.38 -0.12 29.63
C GLN A 138 -32.67 0.98 28.61
N ALA A 139 -32.18 0.85 27.38
CA ALA A 139 -32.36 1.85 26.34
C ALA A 139 -33.73 1.66 25.66
N ALA A 140 -34.37 2.78 25.31
CA ALA A 140 -35.50 2.71 24.39
C ALA A 140 -35.02 2.14 23.05
N ARG A 141 -35.89 1.43 22.35
CA ARG A 141 -35.54 0.91 21.03
C ARG A 141 -36.76 0.68 20.16
N VAL A 142 -36.54 0.77 18.86
CA VAL A 142 -37.47 0.29 17.84
C VAL A 142 -36.82 -0.87 17.12
N VAL A 143 -37.58 -1.95 16.93
CA VAL A 143 -37.21 -3.08 16.08
C VAL A 143 -38.16 -3.10 14.90
N ARG A 144 -37.64 -3.25 13.69
CA ARG A 144 -38.46 -3.37 12.48
C ARG A 144 -37.82 -4.29 11.47
N GLY A 145 -38.62 -5.15 10.84
CA GLY A 145 -38.16 -5.93 9.69
C GLY A 145 -37.79 -5.03 8.52
N SER A 146 -36.80 -5.41 7.71
CA SER A 146 -36.47 -4.64 6.51
C SER A 146 -37.64 -4.65 5.53
N VAL A 147 -37.93 -3.52 4.88
CA VAL A 147 -39.05 -3.38 3.93
C VAL A 147 -39.04 -4.41 2.80
N SER A 148 -37.88 -4.93 2.42
CA SER A 148 -37.77 -5.98 1.41
C SER A 148 -38.27 -7.35 1.85
N ALA A 149 -38.31 -7.64 3.15
CA ALA A 149 -38.79 -8.91 3.68
C ALA A 149 -40.33 -9.06 3.56
N GLY A 150 -41.03 -7.93 3.45
CA GLY A 150 -42.49 -7.86 3.30
C GLY A 150 -43.02 -8.23 1.92
N VAL A 151 -42.17 -8.40 0.90
CA VAL A 151 -42.59 -8.76 -0.46
C VAL A 151 -42.75 -10.27 -0.60
N HIS A 152 -43.94 -10.72 -1.01
CA HIS A 152 -44.24 -12.14 -1.24
C HIS A 152 -45.16 -12.32 -2.45
N ARG A 153 -45.33 -13.58 -2.88
CA ARG A 153 -46.33 -13.92 -3.90
C ARG A 153 -47.74 -13.75 -3.34
N GLU A 154 -48.70 -13.41 -4.20
CA GLU A 154 -50.13 -13.38 -3.82
C GLU A 154 -50.55 -14.70 -3.17
N GLY A 155 -51.24 -14.62 -2.02
CA GLY A 155 -51.63 -15.79 -1.21
C GLY A 155 -50.50 -16.44 -0.41
N GLY A 156 -49.26 -16.01 -0.57
CA GLY A 156 -48.12 -16.40 0.26
C GLY A 156 -48.00 -15.59 1.55
N VAL A 157 -47.00 -15.94 2.37
CA VAL A 157 -46.63 -15.20 3.59
C VAL A 157 -45.29 -14.49 3.42
N PRO A 158 -45.04 -13.37 4.12
CA PRO A 158 -43.74 -12.70 4.16
C PRO A 158 -42.61 -13.62 4.62
N LYS A 159 -41.37 -13.31 4.22
CA LYS A 159 -40.19 -14.05 4.69
C LYS A 159 -39.92 -13.76 6.17
N LEU A 160 -40.08 -14.78 7.00
CA LEU A 160 -39.85 -14.71 8.45
C LEU A 160 -38.35 -14.64 8.84
N ASP A 161 -37.44 -15.00 7.93
CA ASP A 161 -35.98 -15.05 8.13
C ASP A 161 -35.22 -13.82 7.59
N GLY A 162 -35.98 -12.77 7.23
CA GLY A 162 -35.46 -11.55 6.61
C GLY A 162 -34.51 -10.72 7.47
N GLY A 163 -33.92 -9.68 6.85
CA GLY A 163 -33.17 -8.66 7.58
C GLY A 163 -34.08 -7.82 8.48
N PHE A 164 -33.50 -7.21 9.50
CA PHE A 164 -34.20 -6.31 10.42
C PHE A 164 -33.25 -5.27 11.01
N HIS A 165 -33.80 -4.16 11.45
CA HIS A 165 -33.06 -3.04 12.00
C HIS A 165 -33.43 -2.81 13.48
N PHE A 166 -32.44 -2.43 14.28
CA PHE A 166 -32.66 -1.75 15.55
C PHE A 166 -32.39 -0.26 15.39
N TYR A 167 -33.26 0.57 15.96
CA TYR A 167 -33.02 1.99 16.16
C TYR A 167 -32.99 2.26 17.65
N ILE A 168 -31.90 2.85 18.14
CA ILE A 168 -31.68 3.11 19.56
C ILE A 168 -31.34 4.60 19.69
N PRO A 169 -32.09 5.39 20.49
CA PRO A 169 -31.73 6.78 20.74
C PRO A 169 -30.48 6.82 21.61
N VAL A 170 -29.51 7.63 21.23
CA VAL A 170 -28.26 7.83 21.98
C VAL A 170 -28.19 9.25 22.52
N GLN A 171 -27.51 9.43 23.66
CA GLN A 171 -27.30 10.75 24.25
C GLN A 171 -26.34 11.62 23.43
N ASN A 172 -25.35 10.99 22.79
CA ASN A 172 -24.33 11.65 21.99
C ASN A 172 -24.10 10.91 20.67
N ALA A 173 -24.66 11.43 19.58
CA ALA A 173 -24.53 10.82 18.27
C ALA A 173 -23.08 10.84 17.74
N ALA A 174 -22.24 11.82 18.12
CA ALA A 174 -20.86 11.94 17.65
C ALA A 174 -20.00 10.70 17.97
N ASP A 175 -20.40 9.94 18.99
CA ASP A 175 -19.70 8.74 19.44
C ASP A 175 -20.15 7.45 18.72
N ILE A 176 -21.21 7.51 17.89
CA ILE A 176 -21.75 6.35 17.15
C ILE A 176 -20.67 5.61 16.34
N PRO A 177 -19.78 6.26 15.57
CA PRO A 177 -18.76 5.54 14.80
C PRO A 177 -17.81 4.71 15.68
N ARG A 178 -17.42 5.23 16.84
CA ARG A 178 -16.55 4.54 17.80
C ARG A 178 -17.32 3.42 18.52
N TYR A 179 -18.51 3.73 19.02
CA TYR A 179 -19.37 2.78 19.75
C TYR A 179 -19.78 1.60 18.87
N GLY A 180 -20.31 1.87 17.67
CA GLY A 180 -20.72 0.85 16.71
C GLY A 180 -19.56 -0.04 16.28
N ARG A 181 -18.36 0.53 16.08
CA ARG A 181 -17.16 -0.28 15.81
C ARG A 181 -16.78 -1.16 17.01
N THR A 182 -16.86 -0.63 18.23
CA THR A 182 -16.58 -1.38 19.45
C THR A 182 -17.57 -2.53 19.65
N LEU A 183 -18.86 -2.34 19.36
CA LEU A 183 -19.85 -3.41 19.36
C LEU A 183 -19.54 -4.48 18.31
N PHE A 184 -19.21 -4.07 17.08
CA PHE A 184 -18.81 -5.00 16.01
C PHE A 184 -17.64 -5.89 16.46
N ASP A 185 -16.63 -5.29 17.08
CA ASP A 185 -15.42 -5.97 17.55
C ASP A 185 -15.69 -6.88 18.75
N ARG A 186 -16.55 -6.45 19.69
CA ARG A 186 -16.95 -7.29 20.83
C ARG A 186 -17.81 -8.47 20.42
N LEU A 187 -18.63 -8.35 19.36
CA LEU A 187 -19.35 -9.48 18.77
C LEU A 187 -18.38 -10.55 18.22
N TRP A 188 -17.23 -10.14 17.67
CA TRP A 188 -16.16 -11.07 17.29
C TRP A 188 -15.55 -11.77 18.51
N LEU A 189 -15.22 -11.01 19.56
CA LEU A 189 -14.67 -11.56 20.80
C LEU A 189 -15.63 -12.52 21.51
N SER A 190 -16.95 -12.31 21.37
CA SER A 190 -18.00 -13.20 21.86
C SER A 190 -18.27 -14.40 20.92
N GLY A 191 -17.50 -14.57 19.85
CA GLY A 191 -17.59 -15.72 18.95
C GLY A 191 -18.71 -15.65 17.91
N HIS A 192 -19.25 -14.45 17.64
CA HIS A 192 -20.33 -14.25 16.66
C HIS A 192 -19.85 -13.66 15.32
N GLY A 193 -18.59 -13.24 15.23
CA GLY A 193 -17.98 -12.80 13.99
C GLY A 193 -17.71 -13.95 13.02
N TYR A 194 -17.72 -13.68 11.72
CA TYR A 194 -17.54 -14.70 10.69
C TYR A 194 -16.92 -14.13 9.41
N ILE A 195 -16.39 -15.01 8.56
CA ILE A 195 -15.89 -14.66 7.23
C ILE A 195 -16.96 -14.99 6.19
N ALA A 196 -17.46 -13.97 5.51
CA ALA A 196 -18.29 -14.14 4.32
C ALA A 196 -17.41 -14.14 3.07
N LEU A 197 -17.73 -14.97 2.08
CA LEU A 197 -17.00 -15.02 0.82
C LEU A 197 -17.76 -14.27 -0.27
N ALA A 198 -17.11 -13.25 -0.87
CA ALA A 198 -17.62 -12.56 -2.06
C ALA A 198 -17.72 -13.51 -3.27
N ALA A 199 -18.33 -13.06 -4.37
CA ALA A 199 -18.46 -13.87 -5.59
C ALA A 199 -17.11 -14.37 -6.13
N ASN A 200 -16.06 -13.52 -6.10
CA ASN A 200 -14.70 -13.88 -6.52
C ASN A 200 -13.89 -14.66 -5.46
N GLY A 201 -14.51 -15.08 -4.37
CA GLY A 201 -13.84 -15.80 -3.27
C GLY A 201 -13.13 -14.90 -2.26
N SER A 202 -13.19 -13.57 -2.37
CA SER A 202 -12.59 -12.66 -1.36
C SER A 202 -13.18 -12.90 0.03
N ALA A 203 -12.31 -13.00 1.03
CA ALA A 203 -12.70 -13.15 2.44
C ALA A 203 -13.08 -11.79 3.05
N LEU A 204 -14.34 -11.64 3.46
CA LEU A 204 -14.90 -10.43 4.04
C LEU A 204 -15.17 -10.64 5.53
N ILE A 205 -14.54 -9.84 6.38
CA ILE A 205 -14.77 -9.84 7.84
C ILE A 205 -16.18 -9.30 8.11
N ARG A 206 -17.03 -10.12 8.74
CA ARG A 206 -18.42 -9.79 9.07
C ARG A 206 -18.74 -10.04 10.53
N SER A 207 -19.82 -9.44 10.96
CA SER A 207 -20.42 -9.57 12.29
C SER A 207 -21.95 -9.68 12.10
N PRO A 208 -22.74 -10.05 13.12
CA PRO A 208 -24.20 -10.05 13.01
C PRO A 208 -24.81 -8.67 12.68
N ILE A 209 -24.06 -7.59 12.88
CA ILE A 209 -24.44 -6.22 12.50
C ILE A 209 -23.53 -5.68 11.38
N ASP A 210 -24.09 -4.96 10.40
CA ASP A 210 -23.30 -4.29 9.35
C ASP A 210 -22.63 -3.03 9.92
N GLY A 211 -21.30 -3.00 9.93
CA GLY A 211 -20.53 -1.84 10.38
C GLY A 211 -20.63 -0.62 9.46
N ALA A 212 -21.12 -0.78 8.24
CA ALA A 212 -21.14 0.29 7.26
C ALA A 212 -22.27 1.32 7.50
N VAL A 213 -23.26 0.99 8.33
CA VAL A 213 -24.38 1.88 8.69
C VAL A 213 -23.97 3.01 9.65
N PHE A 214 -22.79 2.91 10.27
CA PHE A 214 -22.23 3.97 11.13
C PHE A 214 -21.60 5.14 10.34
N SER A 215 -21.88 5.24 9.04
CA SER A 215 -21.45 6.38 8.22
C SER A 215 -22.57 7.44 8.17
N PRO A 216 -22.27 8.72 8.46
CA PRO A 216 -23.29 9.74 8.68
C PRO A 216 -24.16 10.08 7.46
N GLU A 217 -23.67 9.83 6.25
CA GLU A 217 -24.34 10.10 4.98
C GLU A 217 -25.13 8.90 4.42
N ARG A 218 -25.10 7.74 5.10
CA ARG A 218 -25.73 6.49 4.66
C ARG A 218 -27.27 6.66 4.67
N LEU A 219 -27.92 6.10 3.65
CA LEU A 219 -29.38 6.08 3.55
C LEU A 219 -29.92 4.78 4.14
N ASP A 220 -30.96 4.90 4.96
CA ASP A 220 -31.89 3.84 5.32
C ASP A 220 -33.16 3.99 4.47
N PHE A 221 -33.45 2.96 3.66
CA PHE A 221 -34.58 2.92 2.75
C PHE A 221 -35.82 2.40 3.48
N VAL A 222 -36.43 3.28 4.27
CA VAL A 222 -37.56 2.97 5.18
C VAL A 222 -38.92 2.86 4.49
N ALA A 223 -39.03 3.32 3.24
CA ALA A 223 -40.29 3.39 2.52
C ALA A 223 -40.72 2.04 1.91
N PRO A 224 -42.04 1.77 1.80
CA PRO A 224 -42.55 0.56 1.15
C PRO A 224 -41.98 0.34 -0.26
N PRO A 225 -41.75 -0.90 -0.68
CA PRO A 225 -41.33 -1.22 -2.04
C PRO A 225 -42.44 -0.90 -3.05
N ILE A 226 -42.05 -0.58 -4.28
CA ILE A 226 -43.00 -0.44 -5.39
C ILE A 226 -43.18 -1.82 -6.03
N ILE A 227 -44.42 -2.27 -6.17
CA ILE A 227 -44.76 -3.52 -6.85
C ILE A 227 -45.27 -3.18 -8.26
N ASP A 228 -44.58 -3.69 -9.27
CA ASP A 228 -44.94 -3.52 -10.68
C ASP A 228 -45.62 -4.81 -11.18
N GLY A 229 -46.87 -4.71 -11.65
CA GLY A 229 -47.65 -5.83 -12.21
C GLY A 229 -48.54 -6.56 -11.19
N THR A 230 -49.02 -7.76 -11.53
CA THR A 230 -49.90 -8.62 -10.70
C THR A 230 -49.15 -9.88 -10.23
N GLY A 231 -49.61 -10.51 -9.14
CA GLY A 231 -49.04 -11.76 -8.62
C GLY A 231 -48.03 -11.61 -7.47
N LEU A 232 -47.72 -10.38 -7.06
CA LEU A 232 -46.96 -10.07 -5.86
C LEU A 232 -47.81 -9.23 -4.90
N SER A 233 -47.62 -9.46 -3.61
CA SER A 233 -48.23 -8.70 -2.51
C SER A 233 -47.14 -8.19 -1.57
N TYR A 234 -47.46 -7.11 -0.87
CA TYR A 234 -46.60 -6.52 0.14
C TYR A 234 -47.35 -6.46 1.47
N THR A 235 -46.76 -7.04 2.49
CA THR A 235 -47.20 -6.89 3.88
C THR A 235 -46.14 -6.07 4.61
N ALA A 236 -46.53 -4.94 5.18
CA ALA A 236 -45.61 -4.08 5.91
C ALA A 236 -45.06 -4.81 7.16
N PRO A 237 -43.74 -4.73 7.43
CA PRO A 237 -43.17 -5.30 8.63
C PRO A 237 -43.68 -4.53 9.87
N GLU A 238 -43.98 -5.27 10.93
CA GLU A 238 -44.43 -4.69 12.20
C GLU A 238 -43.28 -3.91 12.87
N THR A 239 -43.60 -2.72 13.37
CA THR A 239 -42.70 -1.88 14.16
C THR A 239 -42.94 -2.16 15.65
N GLN A 240 -41.92 -2.69 16.34
CA GLN A 240 -41.99 -2.98 17.77
C GLN A 240 -41.25 -1.91 18.56
N TYR A 241 -41.97 -1.19 19.43
CA TYR A 241 -41.41 -0.18 20.30
C TYR A 241 -41.18 -0.72 21.71
N THR A 242 -40.01 -0.46 22.28
CA THR A 242 -39.68 -0.72 23.68
C THR A 242 -39.33 0.61 24.35
N GLU A 243 -40.03 0.91 25.45
CA GLU A 243 -39.74 2.09 26.29
C GLU A 243 -38.40 1.98 27.00
N GLY A 244 -37.74 3.11 27.24
CA GLY A 244 -36.47 3.17 27.97
C GLY A 244 -35.81 4.55 27.88
N ASN A 245 -34.54 4.62 28.27
CA ASN A 245 -33.75 5.85 28.22
C ASN A 245 -32.92 5.98 26.93
N ALA A 246 -32.36 7.16 26.67
CA ALA A 246 -31.34 7.30 25.63
C ALA A 246 -30.03 6.63 26.11
N LEU A 247 -29.44 5.81 25.24
CA LEU A 247 -28.21 5.07 25.51
C LEU A 247 -27.03 6.03 25.66
N ASP A 248 -26.29 5.89 26.76
CA ASP A 248 -24.99 6.53 26.93
C ASP A 248 -23.90 5.66 26.32
N THR A 249 -23.49 6.00 25.10
CA THR A 249 -22.49 5.22 24.35
C THR A 249 -21.10 5.31 24.98
N THR A 250 -20.81 6.30 25.82
CA THR A 250 -19.47 6.50 26.38
C THR A 250 -19.11 5.45 27.43
N MET A 251 -20.11 4.77 27.99
CA MET A 251 -19.94 3.70 28.98
C MET A 251 -19.27 2.46 28.40
N LEU A 252 -19.43 2.18 27.11
CA LEU A 252 -18.74 1.08 26.44
C LEU A 252 -17.32 1.52 26.04
N LEU A 253 -16.35 1.21 26.90
CA LEU A 253 -14.96 1.54 26.68
C LEU A 253 -14.36 0.81 25.46
N ASN A 254 -13.42 1.48 24.79
CA ASN A 254 -12.60 0.91 23.74
C ASN A 254 -11.85 -0.33 24.23
N LEU A 255 -11.50 -1.21 23.29
CA LEU A 255 -10.66 -2.37 23.58
C LEU A 255 -9.26 -1.90 24.03
N SER A 256 -8.66 -2.63 24.96
CA SER A 256 -7.24 -2.44 25.27
C SER A 256 -6.37 -2.94 24.11
N GLU A 257 -5.13 -2.46 24.02
CA GLU A 257 -4.19 -2.87 22.98
C GLU A 257 -4.01 -4.39 22.91
N VAL A 258 -3.96 -5.06 24.07
CA VAL A 258 -3.85 -6.53 24.18
C VAL A 258 -5.09 -7.23 23.60
N VAL A 259 -6.29 -6.73 23.92
CA VAL A 259 -7.54 -7.31 23.42
C VAL A 259 -7.71 -7.05 21.92
N GLN A 260 -7.22 -5.91 21.43
CA GLN A 260 -7.19 -5.60 20.01
C GLN A 260 -6.27 -6.57 19.24
N GLN A 261 -5.07 -6.87 19.77
CA GLN A 261 -4.18 -7.89 19.18
C GLN A 261 -4.83 -9.28 19.16
N TRP A 262 -5.56 -9.64 20.21
CA TRP A 262 -6.29 -10.92 20.25
C TRP A 262 -7.41 -10.97 19.21
N LEU A 263 -8.16 -9.89 19.03
CA LEU A 263 -9.17 -9.77 17.98
C LEU A 263 -8.56 -9.94 16.58
N GLU A 264 -7.43 -9.28 16.31
CA GLU A 264 -6.70 -9.39 15.04
C GLU A 264 -6.25 -10.83 14.79
N TRP A 265 -5.76 -11.53 15.83
CA TRP A 265 -5.41 -12.94 15.75
C TRP A 265 -6.61 -13.84 15.47
N LEU A 266 -7.76 -13.61 16.13
CA LEU A 266 -9.01 -14.35 15.89
C LEU A 266 -9.49 -14.18 14.45
N GLN A 267 -9.49 -12.94 13.94
CA GLN A 267 -9.91 -12.63 12.57
C GLN A 267 -8.95 -13.23 11.53
N ALA A 268 -7.63 -13.16 11.77
CA ALA A 268 -6.64 -13.78 10.90
C ALA A 268 -6.79 -15.31 10.84
N GLY A 269 -7.04 -15.95 11.99
CA GLY A 269 -7.32 -17.38 12.07
C GLY A 269 -8.58 -17.77 11.28
N ALA A 270 -9.65 -16.99 11.39
CA ALA A 270 -10.89 -17.21 10.65
C ALA A 270 -10.70 -17.04 9.13
N ILE A 271 -9.91 -16.05 8.68
CA ILE A 271 -9.54 -15.87 7.26
C ILE A 271 -8.79 -17.10 6.75
N GLN A 272 -7.81 -17.59 7.52
CA GLN A 272 -7.04 -18.78 7.14
C GLN A 272 -7.92 -20.03 7.06
N ALA A 273 -8.88 -20.19 7.98
CA ALA A 273 -9.83 -21.30 7.97
C ALA A 273 -10.79 -21.24 6.75
N ALA A 274 -11.14 -20.04 6.28
CA ALA A 274 -11.99 -19.84 5.10
C ALA A 274 -11.24 -20.05 3.77
N LYS A 275 -9.90 -20.17 3.79
CA LYS A 275 -9.05 -20.22 2.58
C LYS A 275 -9.38 -21.37 1.60
N PRO A 276 -9.71 -22.61 2.04
CA PRO A 276 -10.08 -23.68 1.11
C PRO A 276 -11.38 -23.36 0.34
N LEU A 277 -12.41 -22.88 1.04
CA LEU A 277 -13.68 -22.47 0.44
C LEU A 277 -13.52 -21.24 -0.46
N SER A 278 -12.70 -20.27 -0.02
CA SER A 278 -12.30 -19.10 -0.80
C SER A 278 -11.65 -19.51 -2.12
N THR A 279 -10.67 -20.43 -2.07
CA THR A 279 -9.96 -20.94 -3.26
C THR A 279 -10.93 -21.63 -4.22
N ALA A 280 -11.81 -22.49 -3.71
CA ALA A 280 -12.80 -23.19 -4.53
C ALA A 280 -13.79 -22.22 -5.20
N LYS A 281 -14.32 -21.25 -4.44
CA LYS A 281 -15.25 -20.23 -4.96
C LYS A 281 -14.56 -19.34 -6.00
N CYS A 282 -13.30 -19.01 -5.78
CA CYS A 282 -12.46 -18.23 -6.68
C CYS A 282 -12.23 -18.94 -8.02
N LEU A 283 -11.92 -20.24 -8.00
CA LEU A 283 -11.75 -21.06 -9.21
C LEU A 283 -13.05 -21.13 -10.02
N THR A 284 -14.19 -21.42 -9.38
CA THR A 284 -15.49 -21.49 -10.05
C THR A 284 -15.88 -20.15 -10.68
N TRP A 285 -15.68 -19.04 -9.94
CA TRP A 285 -15.93 -17.69 -10.46
C TRP A 285 -14.99 -17.35 -11.62
N ALA A 286 -13.71 -17.71 -11.52
CA ALA A 286 -12.73 -17.47 -12.56
C ALA A 286 -13.11 -18.19 -13.86
N ASP A 287 -13.47 -19.47 -13.77
CA ASP A 287 -13.86 -20.28 -14.94
C ASP A 287 -15.14 -19.73 -15.60
N ALA A 288 -16.14 -19.34 -14.80
CA ALA A 288 -17.36 -18.71 -15.30
C ALA A 288 -17.08 -17.35 -15.98
N LYS A 289 -16.21 -16.53 -15.39
CA LYS A 289 -15.85 -15.21 -15.93
C LYS A 289 -15.06 -15.34 -17.24
N VAL A 290 -14.10 -16.27 -17.32
CA VAL A 290 -13.36 -16.57 -18.55
C VAL A 290 -14.33 -17.03 -19.65
N SER A 291 -15.26 -17.93 -19.32
CA SER A 291 -16.26 -18.42 -20.29
C SER A 291 -17.12 -17.29 -20.85
N ASN A 292 -17.58 -16.36 -19.99
CA ASN A 292 -18.35 -15.19 -20.42
C ASN A 292 -17.53 -14.21 -21.27
N MET A 293 -16.26 -13.98 -20.95
CA MET A 293 -15.37 -13.12 -21.74
C MET A 293 -15.06 -13.72 -23.12
N VAL A 294 -14.85 -15.04 -23.20
CA VAL A 294 -14.67 -15.75 -24.46
C VAL A 294 -15.94 -15.70 -25.31
N ALA A 295 -17.12 -15.88 -24.71
CA ALA A 295 -18.40 -15.73 -25.39
C ALA A 295 -18.63 -14.30 -25.92
N ALA A 296 -18.05 -13.29 -25.26
CA ALA A 296 -18.06 -11.89 -25.69
C ALA A 296 -16.96 -11.54 -26.72
N GLY A 297 -16.19 -12.52 -27.20
CA GLY A 297 -15.19 -12.35 -28.26
C GLY A 297 -13.76 -12.05 -27.80
N VAL A 298 -13.46 -12.16 -26.50
CA VAL A 298 -12.10 -12.01 -25.96
C VAL A 298 -11.31 -13.31 -26.17
N ASP A 299 -10.06 -13.20 -26.62
CA ASP A 299 -9.14 -14.35 -26.74
C ASP A 299 -9.02 -15.12 -25.42
N THR A 300 -9.03 -16.46 -25.47
CA THR A 300 -9.05 -17.32 -24.28
C THR A 300 -7.82 -17.12 -23.38
N GLY A 301 -6.64 -16.90 -23.96
CA GLY A 301 -5.42 -16.62 -23.21
C GLY A 301 -5.47 -15.25 -22.54
N ALA A 302 -5.97 -14.23 -23.25
CA ALA A 302 -6.19 -12.89 -22.70
C ALA A 302 -7.27 -12.87 -21.61
N ALA A 303 -8.35 -13.63 -21.77
CA ALA A 303 -9.42 -13.78 -20.79
C ALA A 303 -8.91 -14.45 -19.51
N ARG A 304 -8.15 -15.55 -19.63
CA ARG A 304 -7.55 -16.25 -18.48
C ARG A 304 -6.54 -15.36 -17.76
N ALA A 305 -5.64 -14.70 -18.46
CA ALA A 305 -4.68 -13.77 -17.86
C ALA A 305 -5.37 -12.58 -17.14
N ALA A 306 -6.44 -12.04 -17.72
CA ALA A 306 -7.20 -10.95 -17.12
C ALA A 306 -7.96 -11.39 -15.86
N VAL A 307 -8.47 -12.62 -15.82
CA VAL A 307 -9.15 -13.19 -14.65
C VAL A 307 -8.15 -13.63 -13.58
N ASP A 308 -7.02 -14.23 -13.94
CA ASP A 308 -5.96 -14.62 -13.01
C ASP A 308 -5.34 -13.38 -12.32
N ALA A 309 -5.27 -12.24 -13.02
CA ALA A 309 -4.91 -10.96 -12.41
C ALA A 309 -5.92 -10.53 -11.32
N MET A 310 -7.23 -10.76 -11.54
CA MET A 310 -8.28 -10.46 -10.56
C MET A 310 -8.19 -11.38 -9.33
N VAL A 311 -7.70 -12.61 -9.50
CA VAL A 311 -7.52 -13.61 -8.44
C VAL A 311 -6.23 -13.40 -7.63
N SER A 312 -5.16 -12.91 -8.27
CA SER A 312 -3.81 -12.83 -7.68
C SER A 312 -3.47 -11.48 -7.02
N SER A 313 -4.15 -10.40 -7.39
CA SER A 313 -4.02 -9.11 -6.69
C SER A 313 -5.01 -9.01 -5.53
N ASP A 314 -4.66 -8.30 -4.45
CA ASP A 314 -5.66 -7.72 -3.55
C ASP A 314 -6.76 -7.10 -4.42
N CYS A 315 -7.96 -7.71 -4.43
CA CYS A 315 -9.08 -7.62 -5.39
C CYS A 315 -9.64 -6.22 -5.73
N ARG A 316 -8.77 -5.23 -5.92
CA ARG A 316 -9.07 -3.81 -5.96
C ARG A 316 -8.42 -3.13 -7.15
N ASP A 317 -7.77 -3.82 -8.06
CA ASP A 317 -7.21 -3.22 -9.27
C ASP A 317 -7.85 -3.83 -10.53
N LEU A 318 -8.30 -2.98 -11.45
CA LEU A 318 -8.96 -3.31 -12.72
C LEU A 318 -8.12 -2.80 -13.88
N TYR A 319 -7.99 -3.60 -14.94
CA TYR A 319 -7.06 -3.39 -16.04
C TYR A 319 -7.70 -3.61 -17.42
N GLY A 320 -7.28 -2.79 -18.39
CA GLY A 320 -7.32 -3.17 -19.81
C GLY A 320 -8.69 -3.48 -20.40
N GLN A 321 -8.84 -4.67 -20.99
CA GLN A 321 -10.05 -5.10 -21.71
C GLN A 321 -11.15 -5.62 -20.77
N GLN A 322 -10.99 -5.49 -19.45
CA GLN A 322 -12.00 -5.95 -18.50
C GLN A 322 -13.32 -5.20 -18.72
N PRO A 323 -14.45 -5.91 -18.89
CA PRO A 323 -15.74 -5.29 -19.14
C PRO A 323 -16.30 -4.66 -17.86
N LEU A 324 -16.75 -3.42 -17.98
CA LEU A 324 -17.48 -2.63 -17.00
C LEU A 324 -18.89 -2.39 -17.51
N GLN A 325 -19.89 -2.79 -16.73
CA GLN A 325 -21.29 -2.67 -17.11
C GLN A 325 -21.89 -1.38 -16.55
N PHE A 326 -21.76 -0.29 -17.29
CA PHE A 326 -22.45 0.96 -17.00
C PHE A 326 -23.92 0.88 -17.39
N THR A 327 -24.75 1.72 -16.80
CA THR A 327 -26.18 1.82 -17.16
C THR A 327 -26.40 2.17 -18.64
N THR A 328 -25.40 2.74 -19.30
CA THR A 328 -25.41 3.13 -20.72
C THR A 328 -24.88 2.06 -21.67
N GLY A 329 -24.45 0.91 -21.17
CA GLY A 329 -23.86 -0.16 -21.96
C GLY A 329 -22.57 -0.72 -21.35
N THR A 330 -22.10 -1.84 -21.91
CA THR A 330 -20.83 -2.45 -21.50
C THR A 330 -19.68 -1.80 -22.24
N VAL A 331 -18.67 -1.34 -21.51
CA VAL A 331 -17.42 -0.76 -22.03
C VAL A 331 -16.23 -1.36 -21.29
N THR A 332 -15.03 -1.30 -21.84
CA THR A 332 -13.86 -1.84 -21.15
C THR A 332 -13.19 -0.82 -20.22
N VAL A 333 -12.36 -1.28 -19.27
CA VAL A 333 -11.50 -0.40 -18.46
C VAL A 333 -10.65 0.52 -19.35
N ALA A 334 -10.15 0.01 -20.48
CA ALA A 334 -9.37 0.77 -21.45
C ALA A 334 -10.21 1.86 -22.12
N ASP A 335 -11.45 1.57 -22.51
CA ASP A 335 -12.37 2.57 -23.09
C ASP A 335 -12.69 3.68 -22.09
N VAL A 336 -12.93 3.31 -20.83
CA VAL A 336 -13.17 4.27 -19.74
C VAL A 336 -11.95 5.14 -19.50
N LEU A 337 -10.75 4.56 -19.46
CA LEU A 337 -9.51 5.32 -19.27
C LEU A 337 -9.11 6.15 -20.49
N ALA A 338 -9.56 5.79 -21.70
CA ALA A 338 -9.34 6.56 -22.92
C ALA A 338 -10.24 7.80 -23.01
N ASN A 339 -11.42 7.77 -22.38
CA ASN A 339 -12.34 8.91 -22.33
C ASN A 339 -12.97 9.09 -20.93
N PRO A 340 -12.17 9.33 -19.89
CA PRO A 340 -12.62 9.20 -18.51
C PRO A 340 -13.61 10.27 -18.08
N GLU A 341 -13.54 11.47 -18.66
CA GLU A 341 -14.48 12.57 -18.41
C GLU A 341 -15.91 12.21 -18.84
N ALA A 342 -16.07 11.39 -19.89
CA ALA A 342 -17.38 10.93 -20.31
C ALA A 342 -18.04 9.99 -19.29
N TYR A 343 -17.25 9.27 -18.49
CA TYR A 343 -17.72 8.27 -17.53
C TYR A 343 -17.64 8.74 -16.08
N ASP A 344 -16.95 9.84 -15.78
CA ASP A 344 -16.77 10.33 -14.42
C ASP A 344 -18.11 10.56 -13.72
N GLY A 345 -18.25 9.98 -12.53
CA GLY A 345 -19.48 10.02 -11.76
C GLY A 345 -20.66 9.25 -12.37
N ARG A 346 -20.45 8.34 -13.34
CA ARG A 346 -21.52 7.44 -13.81
C ARG A 346 -21.63 6.19 -12.95
N ALA A 347 -22.87 5.72 -12.80
CA ALA A 347 -23.19 4.48 -12.09
C ALA A 347 -22.96 3.26 -12.99
N LEU A 348 -22.55 2.16 -12.36
CA LEU A 348 -22.32 0.88 -12.98
C LEU A 348 -22.59 -0.25 -11.98
N ALA A 349 -22.67 -1.48 -12.49
CA ALA A 349 -22.70 -2.66 -11.63
C ALA A 349 -21.35 -2.84 -10.90
N ASP A 350 -21.38 -3.55 -9.78
CA ASP A 350 -20.13 -3.95 -9.12
C ASP A 350 -19.29 -4.81 -10.09
N PRO A 351 -18.00 -4.48 -10.33
CA PRO A 351 -17.14 -5.20 -11.27
C PRO A 351 -17.00 -6.72 -11.01
N VAL A 352 -17.14 -7.14 -9.76
CA VAL A 352 -17.00 -8.52 -9.30
C VAL A 352 -18.36 -9.22 -9.21
N GLU A 353 -19.34 -8.61 -8.55
CA GLU A 353 -20.67 -9.18 -8.27
C GLU A 353 -21.62 -9.09 -9.48
N GLY A 354 -21.38 -8.14 -10.39
CA GLY A 354 -22.14 -8.00 -11.63
C GLY A 354 -23.52 -7.35 -11.47
N VAL A 355 -24.27 -7.33 -12.58
CA VAL A 355 -25.57 -6.64 -12.69
C VAL A 355 -26.65 -7.28 -11.83
N GLU A 356 -26.59 -8.60 -11.62
CA GLU A 356 -27.56 -9.34 -10.82
C GLU A 356 -27.58 -8.87 -9.35
N TYR A 357 -26.42 -8.46 -8.82
CA TYR A 357 -26.32 -7.85 -7.50
C TYR A 357 -26.93 -6.44 -7.47
N GLY A 358 -26.73 -5.69 -8.56
CA GLY A 358 -27.44 -4.44 -8.84
C GLY A 358 -26.72 -3.60 -9.89
N ALA A 359 -27.47 -3.12 -10.90
CA ALA A 359 -26.96 -2.37 -12.04
C ALA A 359 -26.32 -1.00 -11.71
N THR A 360 -26.54 -0.48 -10.49
CA THR A 360 -26.06 0.83 -10.04
C THR A 360 -25.36 0.74 -8.68
N THR A 361 -24.85 -0.44 -8.33
CA THR A 361 -24.21 -0.72 -7.04
C THR A 361 -22.87 -0.02 -6.89
N ALA A 362 -22.26 0.43 -7.98
CA ALA A 362 -20.97 1.11 -7.98
C ALA A 362 -20.98 2.40 -8.81
N LYS A 363 -19.93 3.21 -8.64
CA LYS A 363 -19.76 4.49 -9.33
C LYS A 363 -18.30 4.73 -9.71
N PHE A 364 -18.02 5.11 -10.95
CA PHE A 364 -16.67 5.46 -11.40
C PHE A 364 -16.31 6.91 -11.03
N TYR A 365 -15.05 7.11 -10.66
CA TYR A 365 -14.44 8.41 -10.33
C TYR A 365 -13.10 8.53 -11.06
N TRP A 366 -12.98 9.51 -11.94
CA TRP A 366 -11.75 9.79 -12.69
C TRP A 366 -10.62 10.33 -11.79
N ASN A 367 -10.98 11.12 -10.77
CA ASN A 367 -10.05 11.66 -9.79
C ASN A 367 -8.86 12.42 -10.42
N ASN A 368 -9.16 13.24 -11.45
CA ASN A 368 -8.18 14.03 -12.21
C ASN A 368 -6.98 13.23 -12.73
N GLY A 369 -7.16 11.94 -12.99
CA GLY A 369 -6.12 11.05 -13.52
C GLY A 369 -5.06 10.60 -12.51
N ILE A 370 -5.13 11.02 -11.24
CA ILE A 370 -4.12 10.68 -10.22
C ILE A 370 -4.27 9.21 -9.79
N LYS A 371 -5.51 8.76 -9.58
CA LYS A 371 -5.90 7.37 -9.30
C LYS A 371 -7.39 7.20 -9.64
N PRO A 372 -7.73 6.85 -10.88
CA PRO A 372 -9.11 6.56 -11.26
C PRO A 372 -9.60 5.33 -10.51
N TYR A 373 -10.85 5.34 -10.04
CA TYR A 373 -11.39 4.20 -9.28
C TYR A 373 -12.90 4.09 -9.37
N ILE A 374 -13.42 2.88 -9.21
CA ILE A 374 -14.81 2.56 -8.97
C ILE A 374 -15.02 2.42 -7.46
N ASN A 375 -15.93 3.20 -6.91
CA ASN A 375 -16.43 3.02 -5.56
C ASN A 375 -17.68 2.14 -5.62
N SER A 376 -17.60 0.91 -5.12
CA SER A 376 -18.74 0.02 -5.01
C SER A 376 -19.31 0.02 -3.60
N MET A 377 -20.63 -0.01 -3.52
CA MET A 377 -21.39 -0.12 -2.29
C MET A 377 -21.78 -1.57 -1.97
N ALA A 378 -21.36 -2.53 -2.81
CA ALA A 378 -21.56 -3.95 -2.54
C ALA A 378 -20.85 -4.34 -1.23
N HIS A 379 -21.50 -5.22 -0.46
CA HIS A 379 -20.87 -5.89 0.67
C HIS A 379 -20.21 -4.91 1.67
N GLY A 380 -20.89 -3.82 2.03
CA GLY A 380 -20.39 -2.84 3.01
C GLY A 380 -19.33 -1.84 2.46
N GLY A 381 -19.03 -1.90 1.17
CA GLY A 381 -18.21 -0.89 0.47
C GLY A 381 -16.81 -1.39 0.10
N CYS A 382 -16.42 -1.20 -1.16
CA CYS A 382 -15.10 -1.50 -1.67
C CYS A 382 -14.69 -0.53 -2.79
N LYS A 383 -13.38 -0.37 -3.02
CA LYS A 383 -12.84 0.47 -4.10
C LYS A 383 -12.03 -0.39 -5.06
N TYR A 384 -12.27 -0.20 -6.36
CA TYR A 384 -11.51 -0.81 -7.44
C TYR A 384 -10.78 0.28 -8.23
N PHE A 385 -9.46 0.38 -8.19
CA PHE A 385 -8.68 1.32 -8.97
C PHE A 385 -8.52 0.83 -10.41
N LEU A 386 -8.67 1.74 -11.37
CA LEU A 386 -8.52 1.43 -12.79
C LEU A 386 -7.12 1.82 -13.22
N HIS A 387 -6.46 0.89 -13.89
CA HIS A 387 -5.12 1.06 -14.40
C HIS A 387 -5.08 0.75 -15.89
N ALA A 388 -4.29 1.51 -16.63
CA ALA A 388 -3.89 1.08 -17.97
C ALA A 388 -3.13 -0.26 -17.82
N ILE A 389 -3.30 -1.20 -18.77
CA ILE A 389 -2.55 -2.45 -18.74
C ILE A 389 -1.06 -2.11 -18.60
N PRO A 390 -0.37 -2.58 -17.56
CA PRO A 390 1.06 -2.40 -17.48
C PRO A 390 1.67 -3.09 -18.70
N LYS A 391 2.36 -2.34 -19.57
CA LYS A 391 3.20 -2.91 -20.64
C LYS A 391 4.29 -3.85 -20.10
N GLN A 392 4.40 -4.02 -18.79
CA GLN A 392 5.41 -4.81 -18.07
C GLN A 392 4.92 -6.19 -17.58
N ALA A 393 3.63 -6.54 -17.70
CA ALA A 393 3.11 -7.82 -17.20
C ALA A 393 3.58 -9.06 -18.00
N LYS A 394 4.31 -8.91 -19.11
CA LYS A 394 5.00 -10.01 -19.80
C LYS A 394 6.45 -10.22 -19.32
N GLN A 395 7.07 -9.23 -18.66
CA GLN A 395 8.45 -9.35 -18.18
C GLN A 395 8.52 -9.77 -16.72
N VAL A 396 7.61 -9.32 -15.85
CA VAL A 396 7.65 -9.66 -14.42
C VAL A 396 7.35 -11.15 -14.17
N THR A 397 6.40 -11.76 -14.87
CA THR A 397 6.13 -13.21 -14.77
C THR A 397 7.26 -14.06 -15.33
N SER A 398 8.06 -13.53 -16.27
CA SER A 398 9.27 -14.23 -16.74
C SER A 398 10.46 -14.11 -15.78
N LEU A 399 10.53 -13.02 -15.00
CA LEU A 399 11.65 -12.71 -14.10
C LEU A 399 11.45 -13.23 -12.67
N VAL A 400 10.23 -13.18 -12.13
CA VAL A 400 9.87 -13.89 -10.88
C VAL A 400 10.09 -15.40 -11.04
N ASN A 401 9.77 -15.95 -12.22
CA ASN A 401 10.07 -17.34 -12.56
C ASN A 401 11.59 -17.64 -12.64
N GLN A 402 12.44 -16.69 -13.04
CA GLN A 402 13.88 -16.92 -13.12
C GLN A 402 14.54 -16.97 -11.74
N ASN A 403 14.20 -16.07 -10.82
CA ASN A 403 14.80 -16.06 -9.49
C ASN A 403 14.31 -17.25 -8.65
N ASP A 404 13.03 -17.61 -8.74
CA ASP A 404 12.50 -18.84 -8.16
C ASP A 404 13.15 -20.09 -8.78
N GLN A 405 13.43 -20.10 -10.08
CA GLN A 405 14.14 -21.20 -10.74
C GLN A 405 15.61 -21.29 -10.29
N VAL A 406 16.32 -20.16 -10.13
CA VAL A 406 17.70 -20.14 -9.62
C VAL A 406 17.76 -20.65 -8.18
N LYS A 407 16.85 -20.20 -7.31
CA LYS A 407 16.69 -20.69 -5.94
C LYS A 407 16.38 -22.18 -5.90
N THR A 408 15.39 -22.62 -6.68
CA THR A 408 14.97 -24.03 -6.76
C THR A 408 16.12 -24.92 -7.22
N THR A 409 16.89 -24.46 -8.21
CA THR A 409 18.06 -25.19 -8.72
C THR A 409 19.15 -25.29 -7.66
N ALA A 410 19.47 -24.20 -6.97
CA ALA A 410 20.45 -24.19 -5.88
C ALA A 410 20.06 -25.15 -4.74
N VAL A 411 18.79 -25.09 -4.30
CA VAL A 411 18.25 -25.98 -3.27
C VAL A 411 18.26 -27.45 -3.74
N ALA A 412 17.86 -27.71 -4.98
CA ALA A 412 17.85 -29.06 -5.55
C ALA A 412 19.25 -29.68 -5.62
N MET A 413 20.28 -28.89 -5.98
CA MET A 413 21.67 -29.33 -6.00
C MET A 413 22.16 -29.77 -4.61
N LEU A 414 21.80 -29.05 -3.55
CA LEU A 414 22.14 -29.46 -2.19
C LEU A 414 21.42 -30.76 -1.83
N LEU A 415 20.11 -30.79 -2.00
CA LEU A 415 19.29 -31.95 -1.65
C LEU A 415 19.69 -33.22 -2.40
N ALA A 416 20.26 -33.11 -3.62
CA ALA A 416 20.76 -34.25 -4.39
C ALA A 416 21.91 -35.01 -3.70
N ASN A 417 22.66 -34.34 -2.83
CA ASN A 417 23.76 -34.95 -2.08
C ASN A 417 23.33 -35.56 -0.75
N ILE A 418 22.04 -35.49 -0.40
CA ILE A 418 21.48 -36.09 0.82
C ILE A 418 21.02 -37.51 0.50
N GLN A 419 21.54 -38.46 1.27
CA GLN A 419 21.23 -39.88 1.12
C GLN A 419 20.48 -40.42 2.35
N PRO A 420 19.77 -41.55 2.23
CA PRO A 420 19.23 -42.29 3.37
C PRO A 420 20.30 -42.62 4.41
N VAL A 421 19.99 -42.45 5.70
CA VAL A 421 20.93 -42.74 6.81
C VAL A 421 20.20 -43.51 7.92
N PRO A 422 20.82 -44.52 8.54
CA PRO A 422 20.26 -45.15 9.73
C PRO A 422 20.36 -44.19 10.93
N LEU A 423 19.34 -43.34 11.11
CA LEU A 423 19.35 -42.27 12.12
C LEU A 423 19.46 -42.77 13.58
N ILE A 424 19.07 -44.02 13.86
CA ILE A 424 19.24 -44.64 15.19
C ILE A 424 20.74 -44.82 15.48
N ASP A 425 21.52 -45.30 14.52
CA ASP A 425 22.96 -45.49 14.68
C ASP A 425 23.67 -44.15 14.89
N ILE A 426 23.21 -43.09 14.22
CA ILE A 426 23.69 -41.73 14.45
C ILE A 426 23.34 -41.26 15.87
N CYS A 427 22.12 -41.50 16.35
CA CYS A 427 21.76 -41.19 17.73
C CYS A 427 22.71 -41.91 18.72
N ILE A 428 23.00 -43.19 18.48
CA ILE A 428 23.93 -43.98 19.30
C ILE A 428 25.34 -43.39 19.27
N ALA A 429 25.85 -43.05 18.08
CA ALA A 429 27.17 -42.43 17.91
C ALA A 429 27.27 -41.07 18.63
N LEU A 430 26.17 -40.33 18.73
CA LEU A 430 26.07 -39.07 19.48
C LEU A 430 25.81 -39.25 20.99
N GLY A 431 25.81 -40.50 21.48
CA GLY A 431 25.75 -40.82 22.90
C GLY A 431 24.35 -41.16 23.43
N TRP A 432 23.34 -41.35 22.57
CA TRP A 432 22.07 -41.95 23.02
C TRP A 432 22.27 -43.44 23.31
N GLN A 433 21.89 -43.88 24.51
CA GLN A 433 22.00 -45.28 24.91
C GLN A 433 20.63 -45.95 24.87
N GLN A 434 20.57 -47.14 24.29
CA GLN A 434 19.37 -47.96 24.29
C GLN A 434 19.17 -48.57 25.68
N GLY A 435 17.99 -48.35 26.28
CA GLY A 435 17.61 -48.98 27.54
C GLY A 435 17.41 -50.50 27.40
N THR A 436 17.33 -51.21 28.53
CA THR A 436 17.14 -52.68 28.60
C THR A 436 15.83 -53.19 27.96
N SER A 437 14.92 -52.28 27.57
CA SER A 437 13.58 -52.59 27.08
C SER A 437 13.43 -52.47 25.55
N GLY A 438 14.52 -52.25 24.81
CA GLY A 438 14.44 -52.05 23.35
C GLY A 438 13.86 -50.69 22.94
N ASP A 439 13.99 -49.67 23.80
CA ASP A 439 13.48 -48.32 23.56
C ASP A 439 14.05 -47.71 22.26
N LEU A 440 13.26 -46.87 21.59
CA LEU A 440 13.70 -46.09 20.42
C LEU A 440 14.06 -44.64 20.80
N PRO A 441 14.92 -43.96 20.03
CA PRO A 441 15.19 -42.55 20.25
C PRO A 441 13.91 -41.71 20.18
N ARG A 442 13.76 -40.75 21.10
CA ARG A 442 12.68 -39.74 21.03
C ARG A 442 12.97 -38.67 19.96
N VAL A 443 11.94 -37.96 19.51
CA VAL A 443 12.00 -36.89 18.49
C VAL A 443 13.18 -35.93 18.67
N LYS A 444 13.44 -35.46 19.91
CA LYS A 444 14.56 -34.56 20.20
C LYS A 444 15.94 -35.13 19.81
N HIS A 445 16.14 -36.45 19.91
CA HIS A 445 17.40 -37.08 19.52
C HIS A 445 17.52 -37.17 17.99
N TYR A 446 16.41 -37.46 17.30
CA TYR A 446 16.38 -37.45 15.84
C TYR A 446 16.63 -36.07 15.26
N VAL A 447 16.10 -35.01 15.88
CA VAL A 447 16.40 -33.62 15.50
C VAL A 447 17.92 -33.38 15.51
N VAL A 448 18.60 -33.72 16.61
CA VAL A 448 20.05 -33.55 16.74
C VAL A 448 20.80 -34.42 15.71
N ALA A 449 20.39 -35.67 15.52
CA ALA A 449 21.00 -36.57 14.54
C ALA A 449 20.86 -36.07 13.10
N ILE A 450 19.68 -35.58 12.70
CA ILE A 450 19.41 -35.03 11.37
C ILE A 450 20.29 -33.81 11.11
N ILE A 451 20.36 -32.87 12.06
CA ILE A 451 21.19 -31.67 11.91
C ILE A 451 22.68 -32.02 11.89
N HIS A 452 23.13 -32.97 12.71
CA HIS A 452 24.50 -33.47 12.69
C HIS A 452 24.89 -34.05 11.32
N VAL A 453 24.05 -34.92 10.76
CA VAL A 453 24.27 -35.49 9.42
C VAL A 453 24.27 -34.40 8.35
N LEU A 454 23.38 -33.41 8.47
CA LEU A 454 23.31 -32.30 7.52
C LEU A 454 24.59 -31.44 7.56
N ILE A 455 25.11 -31.12 8.75
CA ILE A 455 26.38 -30.40 8.94
C ILE A 455 27.54 -31.19 8.32
N GLU A 456 27.64 -32.50 8.58
CA GLU A 456 28.71 -33.34 8.02
C GLU A 456 28.61 -33.47 6.51
N THR A 457 27.39 -33.58 5.97
CA THR A 457 27.13 -33.61 4.54
C THR A 457 27.54 -32.29 3.89
N ALA A 458 27.20 -31.17 4.52
CA ALA A 458 27.59 -29.84 4.06
C ALA A 458 29.12 -29.67 4.03
N ARG A 459 29.83 -30.11 5.08
CA ARG A 459 31.31 -30.06 5.13
C ARG A 459 31.95 -30.90 4.03
N ARG A 460 31.50 -32.15 3.84
CA ARG A 460 32.06 -33.06 2.82
C ARG A 460 31.87 -32.55 1.40
N ASN A 461 30.75 -31.88 1.15
CA ASN A 461 30.39 -31.36 -0.16
C ASN A 461 30.73 -29.87 -0.35
N ASN A 462 31.46 -29.26 0.60
CA ASN A 462 31.79 -27.82 0.59
C ASN A 462 30.58 -26.92 0.34
N TRP A 463 29.47 -27.20 1.02
CA TRP A 463 28.28 -26.36 0.93
C TRP A 463 28.58 -24.99 1.52
N ASN A 464 28.35 -23.98 0.70
CA ASN A 464 28.57 -22.59 1.05
C ASN A 464 27.21 -22.02 1.50
N LEU A 465 26.98 -22.04 2.81
CA LEU A 465 25.77 -21.57 3.48
C LEU A 465 26.13 -20.51 4.52
N ILE A 466 25.47 -19.35 4.45
CA ILE A 466 25.74 -18.22 5.35
C ILE A 466 24.44 -17.74 5.99
N HIS A 467 24.51 -17.37 7.26
CA HIS A 467 23.46 -16.64 7.96
C HIS A 467 24.05 -15.28 8.39
N ASN A 468 23.60 -14.20 7.75
CA ASN A 468 24.13 -12.86 7.96
C ASN A 468 22.97 -11.89 8.18
N ALA A 469 22.99 -11.18 9.32
CA ALA A 469 22.03 -10.15 9.66
C ALA A 469 20.55 -10.60 9.56
N GLY A 470 20.28 -11.87 9.93
CA GLY A 470 18.94 -12.46 9.87
C GLY A 470 18.53 -13.01 8.50
N PHE A 471 19.42 -13.02 7.52
CA PHE A 471 19.18 -13.57 6.19
C PHE A 471 20.00 -14.82 5.97
N PHE A 472 19.43 -15.80 5.28
CA PHE A 472 20.11 -17.04 4.88
C PHE A 472 20.57 -16.93 3.44
N TYR A 473 21.73 -17.48 3.12
CA TYR A 473 22.27 -17.47 1.77
C TYR A 473 22.80 -18.84 1.38
N ILE A 474 22.63 -19.19 0.11
CA ILE A 474 23.21 -20.36 -0.52
C ILE A 474 24.00 -19.94 -1.75
N TYR A 475 25.25 -20.38 -1.85
CA TYR A 475 26.04 -20.16 -3.05
C TYR A 475 25.68 -21.19 -4.13
N ASN A 476 25.35 -20.73 -5.33
CA ASN A 476 24.94 -21.59 -6.45
C ASN A 476 26.08 -21.92 -7.43
N GLY A 477 27.34 -21.63 -7.08
CA GLY A 477 28.50 -21.77 -7.97
C GLY A 477 28.86 -20.49 -8.73
N ALA A 478 28.02 -19.46 -8.69
CA ALA A 478 28.30 -18.16 -9.30
C ALA A 478 28.07 -16.98 -8.35
N HIS A 479 27.01 -17.01 -7.54
CA HIS A 479 26.67 -15.97 -6.57
C HIS A 479 25.85 -16.54 -5.39
N TRP A 480 25.69 -15.72 -4.36
CA TRP A 480 24.90 -16.02 -3.17
C TRP A 480 23.45 -15.65 -3.37
N VAL A 481 22.56 -16.60 -3.14
CA VAL A 481 21.12 -16.45 -3.30
C VAL A 481 20.48 -16.40 -1.91
N SER A 482 19.72 -15.35 -1.61
CA SER A 482 19.06 -15.23 -0.31
C SER A 482 17.85 -16.15 -0.21
N LEU A 483 17.67 -16.78 0.96
CA LEU A 483 16.50 -17.57 1.31
C LEU A 483 15.73 -16.95 2.48
N VAL A 484 14.40 -17.01 2.41
CA VAL A 484 13.50 -16.69 3.53
C VAL A 484 13.31 -17.91 4.44
N ASP A 485 12.85 -17.70 5.67
CA ASP A 485 12.72 -18.77 6.67
C ASP A 485 11.86 -19.94 6.17
N GLY A 486 10.78 -19.65 5.43
CA GLY A 486 9.92 -20.67 4.83
C GLY A 486 10.68 -21.58 3.86
N GLU A 487 11.58 -21.02 3.05
CA GLU A 487 12.41 -21.77 2.09
C GLU A 487 13.44 -22.62 2.83
N VAL A 488 14.07 -22.08 3.89
CA VAL A 488 15.01 -22.84 4.73
C VAL A 488 14.29 -23.97 5.47
N LYS A 489 13.11 -23.72 6.04
CA LYS A 489 12.27 -24.74 6.67
C LYS A 489 11.90 -25.85 5.70
N GLN A 490 11.56 -25.50 4.45
CA GLN A 490 11.25 -26.47 3.41
C GLN A 490 12.50 -27.30 3.02
N LEU A 491 13.68 -26.67 2.92
CA LEU A 491 14.96 -27.37 2.72
C LEU A 491 15.23 -28.39 3.84
N LEU A 492 15.08 -27.97 5.11
CA LEU A 492 15.31 -28.84 6.28
C LEU A 492 14.31 -30.00 6.34
N LYS A 493 13.06 -29.74 6.01
CA LYS A 493 12.01 -30.77 5.89
C LYS A 493 12.40 -31.83 4.85
N GLU A 494 12.73 -31.39 3.63
CA GLU A 494 13.05 -32.29 2.51
C GLU A 494 14.35 -33.07 2.77
N ALA A 495 15.33 -32.43 3.42
CA ALA A 495 16.54 -33.08 3.89
C ALA A 495 16.23 -34.23 4.88
N ALA A 496 15.39 -33.98 5.88
CA ALA A 496 14.99 -35.00 6.87
C ALA A 496 14.26 -36.19 6.22
N ILE A 497 13.38 -35.93 5.24
CA ILE A 497 12.69 -36.98 4.48
C ILE A 497 13.69 -37.84 3.70
N ARG A 498 14.66 -37.22 3.00
CA ARG A 498 15.70 -37.94 2.25
C ARG A 498 16.64 -38.75 3.13
N MET A 499 16.85 -38.32 4.37
CA MET A 499 17.55 -39.10 5.40
C MET A 499 16.72 -40.26 5.96
N SER A 500 15.54 -40.53 5.40
CA SER A 500 14.60 -41.59 5.80
C SER A 500 13.94 -41.38 7.17
N TYR A 501 13.77 -40.12 7.60
CA TYR A 501 12.89 -39.81 8.73
C TYR A 501 11.42 -39.84 8.32
N THR A 502 10.51 -40.01 9.29
CA THR A 502 9.09 -40.23 9.00
C THR A 502 8.42 -38.98 8.41
N GLU A 503 7.79 -39.14 7.24
CA GLU A 503 7.20 -38.03 6.52
C GLU A 503 6.10 -37.30 7.32
N ILE A 504 5.33 -38.04 8.13
CA ILE A 504 4.29 -37.48 9.00
C ILE A 504 4.88 -36.46 9.99
N GLU A 505 6.01 -36.78 10.63
CA GLU A 505 6.69 -35.85 11.54
C GLU A 505 7.29 -34.68 10.77
N CYS A 506 7.88 -34.92 9.60
CA CYS A 506 8.40 -33.87 8.73
C CYS A 506 7.33 -32.90 8.21
N ARG A 507 6.05 -33.30 8.18
CA ARG A 507 4.92 -32.43 7.82
C ARG A 507 4.35 -31.65 9.01
N HIS A 508 4.70 -32.02 10.24
CA HIS A 508 4.27 -31.31 11.45
C HIS A 508 5.05 -30.00 11.63
N CYS A 509 4.35 -28.87 11.72
CA CYS A 509 4.96 -27.54 11.79
C CYS A 509 5.91 -27.38 12.98
N GLY A 510 5.54 -27.90 14.16
CA GLY A 510 6.37 -27.81 15.35
C GLY A 510 7.69 -28.58 15.24
N PHE A 511 7.73 -29.66 14.45
CA PHE A 511 8.96 -30.42 14.22
C PHE A 511 9.92 -29.64 13.32
N VAL A 512 9.41 -29.10 12.19
CA VAL A 512 10.20 -28.29 11.26
C VAL A 512 10.72 -27.01 11.92
N ASP A 513 9.91 -26.36 12.77
CA ASP A 513 10.35 -25.23 13.58
C ASP A 513 11.47 -25.61 14.55
N THR A 514 11.42 -26.82 15.11
CA THR A 514 12.47 -27.32 16.00
C THR A 514 13.76 -27.61 15.23
N LEU A 515 13.70 -28.22 14.04
CA LEU A 515 14.86 -28.38 13.15
C LEU A 515 15.50 -27.02 12.80
N PHE A 516 14.67 -26.03 12.47
CA PHE A 516 15.14 -24.68 12.14
C PHE A 516 15.87 -24.02 13.32
N LYS A 517 15.30 -24.10 14.52
CA LYS A 517 15.94 -23.59 15.76
C LYS A 517 17.24 -24.32 16.08
N GLN A 518 17.26 -25.65 15.94
CA GLN A 518 18.47 -26.45 16.16
C GLN A 518 19.59 -26.07 15.17
N THR A 519 19.23 -25.84 13.89
CA THR A 519 20.19 -25.42 12.84
C THR A 519 20.87 -24.10 13.19
N LEU A 520 20.12 -23.14 13.75
CA LEU A 520 20.67 -21.86 14.22
C LEU A 520 21.60 -22.05 15.43
N GLN A 521 21.27 -22.96 16.34
CA GLN A 521 22.06 -23.22 17.55
C GLN A 521 23.40 -23.90 17.24
N ASP A 522 23.43 -24.89 16.35
CA ASP A 522 24.63 -25.71 16.09
C ASP A 522 25.63 -25.06 15.11
N GLY A 523 25.34 -23.83 14.63
CA GLY A 523 26.25 -23.09 13.77
C GLY A 523 26.44 -23.73 12.40
N PHE A 524 25.36 -24.19 11.78
CA PHE A 524 25.38 -24.78 10.42
C PHE A 524 25.93 -23.81 9.35
N PHE A 525 25.92 -22.51 9.62
CA PHE A 525 26.33 -21.45 8.72
C PHE A 525 27.74 -20.94 9.00
N ILE A 526 28.48 -20.62 7.94
CA ILE A 526 29.84 -20.09 8.03
C ILE A 526 29.80 -18.56 8.26
N GLU A 527 30.73 -18.02 9.04
CA GLU A 527 30.91 -16.57 9.15
C GLU A 527 31.48 -15.98 7.85
N SER A 528 30.93 -14.85 7.39
CA SER A 528 31.39 -14.22 6.16
C SER A 528 32.69 -13.44 6.37
N SER A 529 33.81 -13.93 5.85
CA SER A 529 35.06 -13.14 5.71
C SER A 529 35.04 -12.38 4.38
N VAL A 530 34.29 -11.29 4.29
CA VAL A 530 34.09 -10.58 3.02
C VAL A 530 35.26 -9.65 2.71
N ASN A 531 35.92 -9.87 1.58
CA ASN A 531 36.90 -8.94 1.04
C ASN A 531 36.18 -7.76 0.37
N LYS A 532 36.45 -6.52 0.79
CA LYS A 532 35.79 -5.32 0.25
C LYS A 532 36.42 -4.89 -1.06
N GLN A 533 36.17 -5.65 -2.12
CA GLN A 533 36.58 -5.32 -3.48
C GLN A 533 35.38 -4.82 -4.30
N SER A 534 35.65 -3.92 -5.25
CA SER A 534 34.66 -3.49 -6.24
C SER A 534 34.59 -4.57 -7.33
N ILE A 535 33.52 -5.36 -7.35
CA ILE A 535 33.37 -6.50 -8.27
C ILE A 535 31.97 -6.47 -8.90
N ILE A 536 31.91 -6.70 -10.21
CA ILE A 536 30.67 -6.89 -10.97
C ILE A 536 30.60 -8.36 -11.42
N ASN A 537 29.54 -9.07 -11.01
CA ASN A 537 29.40 -10.48 -11.37
C ASN A 537 28.62 -10.66 -12.68
N LEU A 538 29.17 -11.38 -13.65
CA LEU A 538 28.64 -11.54 -15.01
C LEU A 538 28.53 -13.03 -15.38
N LYS A 539 27.95 -13.37 -16.54
CA LYS A 539 27.83 -14.77 -16.98
C LYS A 539 29.15 -15.49 -17.26
N ASN A 540 30.21 -14.75 -17.59
CA ASN A 540 31.53 -15.29 -17.92
C ASN A 540 32.60 -15.09 -16.83
N GLY A 541 32.24 -14.56 -15.66
CA GLY A 541 33.15 -14.41 -14.52
C GLY A 541 32.84 -13.21 -13.64
N SER A 542 33.68 -13.00 -12.64
CA SER A 542 33.62 -11.88 -11.73
C SER A 542 34.63 -10.81 -12.17
N LEU A 543 34.13 -9.62 -12.50
CA LEU A 543 34.92 -8.52 -13.04
C LEU A 543 35.39 -7.62 -11.89
N VAL A 544 36.68 -7.67 -11.58
CA VAL A 544 37.30 -6.88 -10.51
C VAL A 544 37.67 -5.50 -11.04
N LEU A 545 37.22 -4.45 -10.35
CA LEU A 545 37.53 -3.04 -10.63
C LEU A 545 38.57 -2.55 -9.64
N SER A 546 39.73 -2.13 -10.12
CA SER A 546 40.85 -1.68 -9.28
C SER A 546 41.57 -0.47 -9.87
N GLU A 547 42.49 0.11 -9.10
CA GLU A 547 43.38 1.17 -9.60
C GLU A 547 44.28 0.70 -10.76
N LYS A 548 44.48 -0.63 -10.90
CA LYS A 548 45.26 -1.24 -11.99
C LYS A 548 44.41 -1.51 -13.25
N GLY A 549 43.14 -1.09 -13.23
CA GLY A 549 42.16 -1.37 -14.28
C GLY A 549 41.26 -2.56 -13.93
N VAL A 550 40.71 -3.15 -14.98
CA VAL A 550 39.67 -4.18 -14.91
C VAL A 550 40.25 -5.56 -15.18
N THR A 551 39.86 -6.57 -14.39
CA THR A 551 40.31 -7.95 -14.60
C THR A 551 39.16 -8.93 -14.36
N LEU A 552 38.96 -9.86 -15.30
CA LEU A 552 37.98 -10.93 -15.18
C LEU A 552 38.61 -12.14 -14.48
N LYS A 553 37.98 -12.63 -13.41
CA LYS A 553 38.38 -13.85 -12.70
C LYS A 553 37.24 -14.87 -12.65
N PRO A 554 37.53 -16.16 -12.36
CA PRO A 554 36.49 -17.16 -12.09
C PRO A 554 35.61 -16.77 -10.89
N PHE A 555 34.44 -17.40 -10.77
CA PHE A 555 33.54 -17.17 -9.64
C PHE A 555 34.15 -17.72 -8.35
N GLU A 556 34.15 -16.89 -7.30
CA GLU A 556 34.66 -17.26 -5.98
C GLU A 556 33.61 -16.97 -4.91
N CYS A 557 33.25 -17.97 -4.10
CA CYS A 557 32.27 -17.78 -3.02
C CYS A 557 32.72 -16.75 -1.98
N GLN A 558 34.03 -16.55 -1.82
CA GLN A 558 34.64 -15.62 -0.87
C GLN A 558 34.36 -14.14 -1.20
N ASP A 559 33.97 -13.82 -2.45
CA ASP A 559 33.62 -12.45 -2.85
C ASP A 559 32.26 -11.99 -2.31
N PHE A 560 31.44 -12.94 -1.81
CA PHE A 560 30.10 -12.68 -1.27
C PHE A 560 29.19 -11.80 -2.17
N LEU A 561 29.21 -12.06 -3.48
CA LEU A 561 28.35 -11.36 -4.43
C LEU A 561 26.93 -11.95 -4.37
N THR A 562 25.93 -11.11 -4.12
CA THR A 562 24.51 -11.50 -4.04
C THR A 562 23.76 -11.38 -5.37
N HIS A 563 24.49 -11.11 -6.45
CA HIS A 563 23.93 -10.86 -7.77
C HIS A 563 24.80 -11.49 -8.87
N GLN A 564 24.19 -11.70 -10.04
CA GLN A 564 24.87 -11.97 -11.30
C GLN A 564 24.07 -11.30 -12.42
N LEU A 565 24.73 -10.45 -13.22
CA LEU A 565 24.13 -9.85 -14.40
C LEU A 565 23.90 -10.93 -15.48
N ASP A 566 22.82 -10.81 -16.23
CA ASP A 566 22.32 -11.86 -17.13
C ASP A 566 23.08 -11.97 -18.47
N PHE A 567 24.16 -11.21 -18.64
CA PHE A 567 24.99 -11.16 -19.85
C PHE A 567 26.49 -11.31 -19.52
N ALA A 568 27.31 -11.55 -20.54
CA ALA A 568 28.75 -11.68 -20.42
C ALA A 568 29.46 -10.33 -20.60
N TYR A 569 30.61 -10.16 -19.94
CA TYR A 569 31.52 -9.05 -20.20
C TYR A 569 32.16 -9.18 -21.58
N ASP A 570 32.14 -8.10 -22.36
CA ASP A 570 32.83 -7.94 -23.64
C ASP A 570 33.53 -6.59 -23.65
N ALA A 571 34.87 -6.59 -23.61
CA ALA A 571 35.68 -5.37 -23.57
C ALA A 571 35.61 -4.53 -24.85
N SER A 572 35.11 -5.09 -25.95
CA SER A 572 35.02 -4.41 -27.25
C SER A 572 33.65 -3.81 -27.54
N ALA A 573 32.64 -4.12 -26.72
CA ALA A 573 31.27 -3.68 -26.94
C ALA A 573 31.13 -2.16 -26.78
N VAL A 574 30.40 -1.53 -27.72
CA VAL A 574 30.10 -0.09 -27.72
C VAL A 574 28.66 0.11 -28.12
N ASN A 575 27.89 0.76 -27.26
CA ASN A 575 26.48 1.04 -27.51
C ASN A 575 26.29 2.46 -28.05
N SER A 576 26.39 2.64 -29.37
CA SER A 576 26.27 3.95 -30.01
C SER A 576 24.90 4.61 -29.76
N VAL A 577 23.82 3.82 -29.76
CA VAL A 577 22.45 4.31 -29.52
C VAL A 577 22.33 4.94 -28.12
N PHE A 578 22.98 4.34 -27.12
CA PHE A 578 23.02 4.89 -25.77
C PHE A 578 23.84 6.19 -25.69
N LEU A 579 24.98 6.26 -26.37
CA LEU A 579 25.81 7.45 -26.43
C LEU A 579 25.10 8.63 -27.13
N ASP A 580 24.38 8.34 -28.21
CA ASP A 580 23.56 9.32 -28.94
C ASP A 580 22.42 9.84 -28.05
N TYR A 581 21.72 8.93 -27.37
CA TYR A 581 20.71 9.27 -26.37
C TYR A 581 21.27 10.21 -25.28
N LEU A 582 22.40 9.84 -24.68
CA LEU A 582 23.03 10.65 -23.63
C LEU A 582 23.42 12.04 -24.14
N THR A 583 23.96 12.12 -25.37
CA THR A 583 24.32 13.40 -26.00
C THR A 583 23.08 14.27 -26.25
N GLN A 584 21.95 13.66 -26.60
CA GLN A 584 20.69 14.37 -26.81
C GLN A 584 20.12 14.94 -25.50
N VAL A 585 20.08 14.15 -24.42
CA VAL A 585 19.42 14.55 -23.17
C VAL A 585 20.32 15.34 -22.23
N LEU A 586 21.64 15.19 -22.36
CA LEU A 586 22.67 15.93 -21.64
C LEU A 586 23.74 16.41 -22.64
N PRO A 587 23.53 17.54 -23.34
CA PRO A 587 24.45 18.03 -24.37
C PRO A 587 25.83 18.43 -23.84
N ASP A 588 25.91 18.86 -22.59
CA ASP A 588 27.18 19.17 -21.92
C ASP A 588 27.99 17.90 -21.63
N ALA A 589 29.21 17.82 -22.17
CA ALA A 589 30.06 16.65 -22.03
C ALA A 589 30.53 16.41 -20.59
N ASP A 590 30.73 17.47 -19.83
CA ASP A 590 31.14 17.42 -18.43
C ASP A 590 30.00 16.91 -17.53
N THR A 591 28.75 17.29 -17.81
CA THR A 591 27.55 16.74 -17.15
C THR A 591 27.37 15.26 -17.49
N ARG A 592 27.61 14.83 -18.74
CA ARG A 592 27.61 13.39 -19.10
C ARG A 592 28.69 12.62 -18.33
N LYS A 593 29.89 13.18 -18.20
CA LYS A 593 30.99 12.60 -17.41
C LYS A 593 30.62 12.49 -15.92
N THR A 594 29.94 13.49 -15.37
CA THR A 594 29.39 13.45 -14.01
C THR A 594 28.43 12.26 -13.86
N LEU A 595 27.48 12.10 -14.79
CA LEU A 595 26.53 10.96 -14.78
C LEU A 595 27.24 9.61 -14.93
N GLN A 596 28.26 9.52 -15.79
CA GLN A 596 29.05 8.30 -15.99
C GLN A 596 29.72 7.85 -14.70
N GLN A 597 30.35 8.79 -13.99
CA GLN A 597 31.01 8.50 -12.71
C GLN A 597 30.00 8.16 -11.61
N VAL A 598 28.82 8.78 -11.60
CA VAL A 598 27.72 8.38 -10.71
C VAL A 598 27.28 6.94 -10.98
N ALA A 599 27.07 6.56 -12.24
CA ALA A 599 26.69 5.21 -12.62
C ALA A 599 27.79 4.19 -12.26
N GLY A 600 29.06 4.54 -12.51
CA GLY A 600 30.20 3.71 -12.13
C GLY A 600 30.34 3.51 -10.62
N TYR A 601 30.13 4.57 -9.83
CA TYR A 601 30.21 4.52 -8.37
C TYR A 601 29.20 3.55 -7.72
N LEU A 602 28.14 3.16 -8.43
CA LEU A 602 27.20 2.12 -7.96
C LEU A 602 27.90 0.79 -7.65
N PHE A 603 28.98 0.48 -8.38
CA PHE A 603 29.76 -0.75 -8.22
C PHE A 603 31.04 -0.56 -7.40
N VAL A 604 31.34 0.67 -6.98
CA VAL A 604 32.56 0.98 -6.21
C VAL A 604 32.32 0.77 -4.72
N LYS A 605 33.14 -0.10 -4.12
CA LYS A 605 33.16 -0.43 -2.70
C LYS A 605 34.34 0.25 -2.00
N GLY A 606 34.25 0.40 -0.68
CA GLY A 606 35.32 0.97 0.15
C GLY A 606 35.53 2.49 0.04
N LEU A 607 34.88 3.17 -0.91
CA LEU A 607 34.90 4.63 -1.05
C LEU A 607 33.58 5.23 -0.53
N LYS A 608 33.67 6.13 0.44
CA LYS A 608 32.51 6.87 1.01
C LYS A 608 32.49 8.29 0.45
N MET A 609 31.63 8.52 -0.54
CA MET A 609 31.53 9.83 -1.21
C MET A 609 30.77 10.88 -0.39
N GLU A 610 29.96 10.45 0.59
CA GLU A 610 28.97 11.31 1.26
C GLU A 610 28.03 12.01 0.26
N LYS A 611 27.46 11.29 -0.69
CA LYS A 611 26.56 11.83 -1.72
C LYS A 611 25.31 10.96 -1.91
N ILE A 612 24.19 11.63 -2.16
CA ILE A 612 22.96 11.07 -2.74
C ILE A 612 22.74 11.78 -4.07
N PHE A 613 22.39 11.00 -5.09
CA PHE A 613 22.28 11.47 -6.46
C PHE A 613 20.83 11.79 -6.80
N PHE A 614 20.61 12.95 -7.41
CA PHE A 614 19.29 13.41 -7.82
C PHE A 614 19.31 13.71 -9.30
N LEU A 615 18.34 13.17 -10.05
CA LEU A 615 18.12 13.53 -11.44
C LEU A 615 16.93 14.49 -11.51
N PHE A 616 17.19 15.72 -11.92
CA PHE A 616 16.17 16.75 -12.01
C PHE A 616 15.61 16.88 -13.42
N GLY A 617 14.30 17.07 -13.56
CA GLY A 617 13.70 17.64 -14.78
C GLY A 617 12.18 17.59 -14.78
N THR A 618 11.54 18.41 -15.61
CA THR A 618 10.10 18.71 -15.56
C THR A 618 9.19 17.74 -16.33
N GLY A 619 9.75 16.73 -16.99
CA GLY A 619 9.02 15.74 -17.78
C GLY A 619 9.52 15.70 -19.23
N ALA A 620 9.38 14.55 -19.88
CA ALA A 620 9.87 14.33 -21.26
C ALA A 620 11.36 14.62 -21.49
N ASN A 621 12.20 14.54 -20.44
CA ASN A 621 13.64 14.83 -20.54
C ASN A 621 14.55 13.59 -20.69
N GLY A 622 13.98 12.39 -20.86
CA GLY A 622 14.75 11.15 -20.97
C GLY A 622 15.12 10.44 -19.66
N LYS A 623 14.91 11.04 -18.48
CA LYS A 623 15.20 10.40 -17.16
C LYS A 623 14.65 8.97 -17.03
N SER A 624 13.42 8.74 -17.51
CA SER A 624 12.80 7.41 -17.48
C SER A 624 13.53 6.40 -18.37
N VAL A 625 14.04 6.82 -19.52
CA VAL A 625 14.86 5.97 -20.41
C VAL A 625 16.17 5.61 -19.72
N PHE A 626 16.85 6.56 -19.06
CA PHE A 626 18.05 6.25 -18.29
C PHE A 626 17.79 5.23 -17.18
N PHE A 627 16.70 5.40 -16.42
CA PHE A 627 16.28 4.43 -15.41
C PHE A 627 16.02 3.04 -16.01
N GLU A 628 15.29 2.96 -17.12
CA GLU A 628 14.98 1.69 -17.80
C GLU A 628 16.24 0.98 -18.31
N VAL A 629 17.19 1.74 -18.85
CA VAL A 629 18.50 1.22 -19.28
C VAL A 629 19.32 0.73 -18.09
N LEU A 630 19.43 1.52 -17.02
CA LEU A 630 20.14 1.11 -15.81
C LEU A 630 19.50 -0.15 -15.21
N ASN A 631 18.17 -0.21 -15.12
CA ASN A 631 17.44 -1.38 -14.64
C ASN A 631 17.64 -2.62 -15.52
N GLY A 632 17.68 -2.46 -16.84
CA GLY A 632 17.91 -3.58 -17.77
C GLY A 632 19.34 -4.13 -17.74
N VAL A 633 20.33 -3.28 -17.42
CA VAL A 633 21.74 -3.67 -17.25
C VAL A 633 21.99 -4.27 -15.88
N VAL A 634 21.54 -3.60 -14.82
CA VAL A 634 21.78 -4.01 -13.42
C VAL A 634 20.86 -5.16 -13.01
N GLY A 635 19.69 -5.30 -13.64
CA GLY A 635 18.68 -6.30 -13.31
C GLY A 635 17.72 -5.81 -12.23
N SER A 636 16.43 -6.12 -12.40
CA SER A 636 15.36 -5.67 -11.49
C SER A 636 15.56 -6.11 -10.05
N ASP A 637 16.15 -7.29 -9.84
CA ASP A 637 16.36 -7.84 -8.50
C ASP A 637 17.45 -7.09 -7.72
N ASN A 638 18.28 -6.32 -8.41
CA ASN A 638 19.36 -5.54 -7.82
C ASN A 638 18.98 -4.07 -7.59
N ILE A 639 17.74 -3.69 -7.95
CA ILE A 639 17.18 -2.35 -7.78
C ILE A 639 15.99 -2.39 -6.82
N SER A 640 15.90 -1.41 -5.93
CA SER A 640 14.71 -1.13 -5.13
C SER A 640 14.18 0.28 -5.44
N ASN A 641 12.89 0.53 -5.19
CA ASN A 641 12.25 1.80 -5.56
C ASN A 641 11.61 2.52 -4.36
N TYR A 642 12.23 2.42 -3.18
CA TYR A 642 11.71 3.08 -1.97
C TYR A 642 11.95 4.59 -2.03
N SER A 643 10.96 5.35 -1.57
CA SER A 643 11.09 6.81 -1.44
C SER A 643 12.10 7.18 -0.35
N LEU A 644 12.68 8.37 -0.45
CA LEU A 644 13.59 8.87 0.58
C LEU A 644 12.87 9.03 1.94
N GLU A 645 11.60 9.46 1.95
CA GLU A 645 10.76 9.54 3.15
C GLU A 645 10.67 8.18 3.85
N SER A 646 10.38 7.11 3.10
CA SER A 646 10.30 5.74 3.62
C SER A 646 11.63 5.23 4.16
N LEU A 647 12.76 5.60 3.54
CA LEU A 647 14.09 5.18 4.01
C LEU A 647 14.54 5.94 5.26
N THR A 648 14.04 7.15 5.47
CA THR A 648 14.35 7.97 6.65
C THR A 648 13.32 7.84 7.78
N ASP A 649 12.38 6.90 7.68
CA ASP A 649 11.35 6.69 8.71
C ASP A 649 11.93 6.16 10.04
N ASP A 650 11.15 6.26 11.12
CA ASP A 650 11.53 5.78 12.45
C ASP A 650 11.44 4.24 12.57
N LYS A 651 10.61 3.59 11.75
CA LYS A 651 10.35 2.14 11.81
C LYS A 651 11.48 1.28 11.25
N GLY A 652 12.21 1.77 10.24
CA GLY A 652 13.35 1.08 9.63
C GLY A 652 13.02 -0.15 8.78
N TYR A 653 11.74 -0.39 8.47
CA TYR A 653 11.30 -1.55 7.68
C TYR A 653 11.79 -1.47 6.23
N HIS A 654 11.61 -0.31 5.59
CA HIS A 654 12.02 -0.11 4.21
C HIS A 654 13.56 -0.09 4.06
N ARG A 655 14.28 0.35 5.10
CA ARG A 655 15.76 0.29 5.12
C ARG A 655 16.27 -1.14 5.04
N ALA A 656 15.62 -2.10 5.72
CA ALA A 656 16.05 -3.50 5.63
C ALA A 656 15.96 -4.06 4.20
N MET A 657 15.08 -3.51 3.36
CA MET A 657 14.81 -3.99 2.00
C MET A 657 15.80 -3.47 0.95
N ILE A 658 16.63 -2.49 1.29
CA ILE A 658 17.74 -2.01 0.43
C ILE A 658 19.06 -2.74 0.73
N LYS A 659 19.01 -3.73 1.63
CA LYS A 659 20.12 -4.65 1.89
C LYS A 659 20.36 -5.49 0.64
N ASP A 660 21.64 -5.69 0.29
CA ASP A 660 22.11 -6.49 -0.85
C ASP A 660 21.68 -5.97 -2.24
N LYS A 661 21.05 -4.80 -2.34
CA LYS A 661 20.75 -4.11 -3.60
C LYS A 661 21.95 -3.29 -4.04
N ILE A 662 22.12 -3.12 -5.36
CA ILE A 662 23.15 -2.24 -5.93
C ILE A 662 22.70 -0.78 -5.80
N VAL A 663 21.44 -0.51 -6.13
CA VAL A 663 20.88 0.84 -6.14
C VAL A 663 19.45 0.86 -5.65
N ASN A 664 19.11 1.85 -4.82
CA ASN A 664 17.73 2.26 -4.62
C ASN A 664 17.46 3.45 -5.53
N TYR A 665 16.52 3.28 -6.46
CA TYR A 665 16.10 4.29 -7.41
C TYR A 665 14.68 4.76 -7.08
N GLY A 666 14.53 5.85 -6.33
CA GLY A 666 13.20 6.35 -5.96
C GLY A 666 12.64 7.39 -6.92
N THR A 667 11.34 7.34 -7.18
CA THR A 667 10.59 8.37 -7.94
C THR A 667 9.73 9.22 -7.00
N ASP A 668 9.58 10.51 -7.30
CA ASP A 668 8.74 11.48 -6.57
C ASP A 668 9.08 11.67 -5.08
N ILE A 669 10.03 12.57 -4.83
CA ILE A 669 10.46 12.92 -3.47
C ILE A 669 9.68 14.11 -2.91
N ARG A 670 9.27 13.99 -1.64
CA ARG A 670 8.93 15.13 -0.78
C ARG A 670 10.07 15.35 0.21
N LEU A 671 10.95 16.31 -0.07
CA LEU A 671 12.08 16.62 0.82
C LEU A 671 11.65 17.25 2.16
N THR A 672 10.36 17.55 2.33
CA THR A 672 9.78 18.19 3.53
C THR A 672 9.49 17.24 4.69
N ARG A 673 9.63 15.92 4.49
CA ARG A 673 9.30 14.88 5.48
C ARG A 673 10.45 13.90 5.75
N ILE A 674 11.67 14.29 5.42
CA ILE A 674 12.85 13.44 5.62
C ILE A 674 13.48 13.73 6.98
N ASP A 675 13.95 12.68 7.66
CA ASP A 675 14.84 12.85 8.80
C ASP A 675 16.24 13.19 8.30
N ALA A 676 16.71 14.39 8.63
CA ALA A 676 17.95 14.92 8.09
C ALA A 676 19.20 14.31 8.73
N GLY A 677 19.08 13.71 9.93
CA GLY A 677 20.13 12.91 10.54
C GLY A 677 20.33 11.60 9.77
N MET A 678 19.27 10.83 9.61
CA MET A 678 19.25 9.57 8.87
C MET A 678 19.63 9.78 7.40
N PHE A 679 19.19 10.88 6.77
CA PHE A 679 19.65 11.27 5.45
C PHE A 679 21.18 11.39 5.36
N LYS A 680 21.81 12.05 6.36
CA LYS A 680 23.27 12.22 6.38
C LYS A 680 23.98 10.88 6.57
N THR A 681 23.46 10.02 7.44
CA THR A 681 23.98 8.67 7.68
C THR A 681 23.92 7.81 6.42
N LEU A 682 22.77 7.81 5.74
CA LEU A 682 22.55 7.10 4.47
C LEU A 682 23.49 7.62 3.37
N ALA A 683 23.63 8.93 3.22
CA ALA A 683 24.55 9.53 2.25
C ALA A 683 26.02 9.16 2.52
N SER A 684 26.41 9.09 3.79
CA SER A 684 27.76 8.69 4.21
C SER A 684 28.06 7.20 4.00
N GLY A 685 27.06 6.35 3.76
CA GLY A 685 27.24 4.89 3.77
C GLY A 685 27.68 4.38 5.15
N GLU A 686 27.23 5.05 6.22
CA GLU A 686 27.47 4.61 7.59
C GLU A 686 26.54 3.44 7.96
N PRO A 687 26.92 2.60 8.93
CA PRO A 687 26.03 1.58 9.45
C PRO A 687 24.71 2.18 9.93
N VAL A 688 23.58 1.59 9.53
CA VAL A 688 22.23 2.06 9.90
C VAL A 688 21.42 0.94 10.54
N GLU A 689 20.62 1.27 11.54
CA GLU A 689 19.67 0.32 12.11
C GLU A 689 18.54 0.04 11.11
N ALA A 690 18.27 -1.24 10.90
CA ALA A 690 17.20 -1.74 10.05
C ALA A 690 16.45 -2.86 10.79
N ARG A 691 15.17 -3.05 10.44
CA ARG A 691 14.33 -4.05 11.09
C ARG A 691 13.43 -4.71 10.06
N LEU A 692 13.24 -6.02 10.16
CA LEU A 692 12.17 -6.71 9.46
C LEU A 692 10.98 -6.92 10.42
N PRO A 693 9.73 -6.95 9.92
CA PRO A 693 8.57 -7.27 10.75
C PRO A 693 8.80 -8.56 11.54
N TYR A 694 8.48 -8.53 12.83
CA TYR A 694 8.61 -9.68 13.75
C TYR A 694 10.03 -10.24 13.93
N ARG A 695 11.06 -9.46 13.59
CA ARG A 695 12.47 -9.81 13.82
C ARG A 695 13.18 -8.79 14.69
N ASP A 696 14.31 -9.23 15.25
CA ASP A 696 15.23 -8.36 15.97
C ASP A 696 15.82 -7.31 15.01
N PRO A 697 16.02 -6.06 15.47
CA PRO A 697 16.73 -5.06 14.70
C PRO A 697 18.18 -5.50 14.47
N PHE A 698 18.75 -5.12 13.33
CA PHE A 698 20.13 -5.39 12.99
C PHE A 698 20.81 -4.15 12.43
N LEU A 699 22.14 -4.12 12.52
CA LEU A 699 22.95 -3.06 11.94
C LEU A 699 23.28 -3.40 10.48
N MET A 700 22.70 -2.66 9.55
CA MET A 700 22.92 -2.81 8.13
C MET A 700 24.16 -2.02 7.68
N THR A 701 25.04 -2.68 6.93
CA THR A 701 26.21 -2.05 6.28
C THR A 701 26.22 -2.41 4.80
N ASP A 702 26.93 -1.62 3.98
CA ASP A 702 27.11 -1.87 2.54
C ASP A 702 25.79 -2.08 1.76
N TYR A 703 24.81 -1.23 2.05
CA TYR A 703 23.52 -1.19 1.37
C TYR A 703 23.57 -0.40 0.06
N ALA A 704 22.45 -0.43 -0.66
CA ALA A 704 22.28 0.22 -1.95
C ALA A 704 22.74 1.68 -1.98
N LYS A 705 23.41 2.08 -3.07
CA LYS A 705 23.60 3.51 -3.36
C LYS A 705 22.25 4.14 -3.71
N LEU A 706 22.10 5.43 -3.51
CA LEU A 706 20.80 6.10 -3.60
C LEU A 706 20.75 7.07 -4.78
N ILE A 707 19.82 6.82 -5.71
CA ILE A 707 19.45 7.71 -6.81
C ILE A 707 17.98 8.07 -6.67
N PHE A 708 17.62 9.32 -6.93
CA PHE A 708 16.22 9.73 -6.96
C PHE A 708 15.88 10.70 -8.08
N ASN A 709 14.68 10.58 -8.64
CA ASN A 709 14.13 11.57 -9.56
C ASN A 709 13.41 12.69 -8.80
N ILE A 710 13.62 13.93 -9.22
CA ILE A 710 12.93 15.11 -8.69
C ILE A 710 12.40 16.00 -9.82
N ASN A 711 11.18 16.50 -9.63
CA ASN A 711 10.48 17.31 -10.65
C ASN A 711 10.24 18.76 -10.21
N ARG A 712 10.26 19.05 -8.89
CA ARG A 712 9.95 20.38 -8.35
C ARG A 712 10.61 20.63 -6.99
N MET A 713 10.59 21.89 -6.59
CA MET A 713 11.03 22.38 -5.29
C MET A 713 9.89 22.33 -4.26
N GLU A 714 10.14 21.74 -3.09
CA GLU A 714 9.27 21.93 -1.91
C GLU A 714 10.07 22.73 -0.86
N SER A 715 9.79 24.03 -0.74
CA SER A 715 10.67 25.02 -0.06
C SER A 715 10.51 25.15 1.45
N ALA A 716 9.51 24.52 2.07
CA ALA A 716 9.09 24.96 3.40
C ALA A 716 9.84 24.33 4.61
N ASN A 717 10.59 23.24 4.45
CA ASN A 717 11.07 22.42 5.58
C ASN A 717 12.39 21.66 5.32
N ILE A 718 13.19 22.05 4.32
CA ILE A 718 14.47 21.39 4.05
C ILE A 718 15.52 21.87 5.08
N GLU A 719 16.41 20.99 5.53
CA GLU A 719 17.50 21.41 6.42
C GLU A 719 18.50 22.32 5.68
N HIS A 720 18.65 23.55 6.15
CA HIS A 720 19.53 24.56 5.54
C HIS A 720 20.96 24.58 6.12
N THR A 721 21.61 23.42 6.20
CA THR A 721 23.00 23.31 6.69
C THR A 721 23.96 22.84 5.60
N HIS A 722 25.21 23.29 5.69
CA HIS A 722 26.28 22.83 4.81
C HIS A 722 26.45 21.29 4.85
N GLY A 723 26.25 20.68 6.02
CA GLY A 723 26.30 19.23 6.19
C GLY A 723 25.24 18.48 5.39
N PHE A 724 24.02 19.01 5.29
CA PHE A 724 22.97 18.47 4.43
C PHE A 724 23.28 18.73 2.95
N TYR A 725 23.60 19.98 2.59
CA TYR A 725 23.80 20.38 1.20
C TYR A 725 24.98 19.72 0.51
N ARG A 726 26.11 19.48 1.20
CA ARG A 726 27.28 18.85 0.57
C ARG A 726 26.97 17.44 0.03
N ARG A 727 25.97 16.77 0.61
CA ARG A 727 25.49 15.43 0.25
C ARG A 727 24.55 15.40 -0.95
N LEU A 728 24.08 16.54 -1.43
CA LEU A 728 23.29 16.64 -2.66
C LEU A 728 24.22 16.73 -3.88
N LEU A 729 24.08 15.80 -4.82
CA LEU A 729 24.59 15.93 -6.19
C LEU A 729 23.37 15.87 -7.12
N ILE A 730 23.10 16.97 -7.83
CA ILE A 730 21.92 17.12 -8.68
C ILE A 730 22.37 17.22 -10.12
N ILE A 731 21.89 16.32 -10.97
CA ILE A 731 22.17 16.27 -12.41
C ILE A 731 20.92 16.80 -13.14
N PRO A 732 21.02 17.96 -13.81
CA PRO A 732 19.86 18.57 -14.46
C PRO A 732 19.65 18.03 -15.88
N PHE A 733 18.56 17.27 -16.08
CA PHE A 733 18.07 16.88 -17.40
C PHE A 733 17.19 18.01 -17.96
N ASN A 734 17.84 19.08 -18.45
CA ASN A 734 17.18 20.32 -18.89
C ASN A 734 16.56 20.23 -20.29
N VAL A 735 16.99 19.26 -21.12
CA VAL A 735 16.49 19.12 -22.49
C VAL A 735 15.12 18.46 -22.47
N MET A 736 14.10 19.12 -23.03
CA MET A 736 12.78 18.53 -23.25
C MET A 736 12.72 17.93 -24.66
N ILE A 737 12.34 16.66 -24.77
CA ILE A 737 12.21 15.96 -26.05
C ILE A 737 10.78 16.15 -26.57
N PRO A 738 10.58 16.77 -27.75
CA PRO A 738 9.26 16.95 -28.34
C PRO A 738 8.54 15.61 -28.56
N ASP A 739 7.23 15.55 -28.40
CA ASP A 739 6.43 14.31 -28.49
C ASP A 739 6.67 13.53 -29.81
N GLY A 740 6.83 14.23 -30.93
CA GLY A 740 7.10 13.61 -32.23
C GLY A 740 8.50 12.97 -32.38
N LEU A 741 9.43 13.29 -31.48
CA LEU A 741 10.79 12.75 -31.43
C LEU A 741 10.97 11.73 -30.29
N GLN A 742 9.95 11.51 -29.47
CA GLN A 742 10.01 10.56 -28.35
C GLN A 742 9.85 9.12 -28.84
N ASP A 743 10.94 8.37 -28.82
CA ASP A 743 10.91 6.93 -29.03
C ASP A 743 10.62 6.18 -27.72
N ARG A 744 9.39 5.67 -27.59
CA ARG A 744 8.93 4.94 -26.40
C ARG A 744 9.62 3.59 -26.19
N ASP A 745 10.29 3.04 -27.19
CA ASP A 745 11.00 1.77 -27.13
C ASP A 745 12.53 1.96 -27.18
N LEU A 746 13.02 3.21 -27.03
CA LEU A 746 14.45 3.54 -27.07
C LEU A 746 15.28 2.72 -26.07
N HIS A 747 14.79 2.54 -24.85
CA HIS A 747 15.45 1.71 -23.84
C HIS A 747 15.64 0.26 -24.33
N LYS A 748 14.69 -0.32 -25.08
CA LYS A 748 14.82 -1.69 -25.62
C LYS A 748 15.90 -1.76 -26.68
N LYS A 749 15.96 -0.75 -27.56
CA LYS A 749 17.00 -0.64 -28.58
C LYS A 749 18.38 -0.55 -27.96
N ILE A 750 18.52 0.25 -26.90
CA ILE A 750 19.74 0.35 -26.11
C ILE A 750 20.06 -1.00 -25.46
N LEU A 751 19.10 -1.64 -24.81
CA LEU A 751 19.31 -2.90 -24.08
C LEU A 751 19.60 -4.12 -24.96
N ASN A 752 19.51 -4.01 -26.29
CA ASN A 752 20.02 -5.04 -27.21
C ASN A 752 21.53 -5.25 -27.06
N ASP A 753 22.27 -4.22 -26.64
CA ASP A 753 23.70 -4.30 -26.31
C ASP A 753 23.95 -3.80 -24.87
N LYS A 754 23.67 -4.66 -23.89
CA LYS A 754 23.94 -4.38 -22.48
C LYS A 754 25.44 -4.25 -22.18
N ALA A 755 26.30 -4.97 -22.91
CA ALA A 755 27.75 -4.96 -22.69
C ALA A 755 28.36 -3.60 -23.00
N GLY A 756 27.94 -2.95 -24.09
CA GLY A 756 28.39 -1.60 -24.43
C GLY A 756 27.97 -0.54 -23.40
N VAL A 757 26.77 -0.67 -22.81
CA VAL A 757 26.34 0.21 -21.70
C VAL A 757 27.18 -0.06 -20.45
N LEU A 758 27.45 -1.33 -20.14
CA LEU A 758 28.28 -1.68 -19.00
C LEU A 758 29.72 -1.15 -19.14
N ASN A 759 30.31 -1.19 -20.33
CA ASN A 759 31.64 -0.61 -20.56
C ASN A 759 31.67 0.89 -20.27
N TRP A 760 30.64 1.62 -20.68
CA TRP A 760 30.49 3.04 -20.32
C TRP A 760 30.41 3.24 -18.79
N ILE A 761 29.72 2.36 -18.06
CA ILE A 761 29.66 2.39 -16.58
C ILE A 761 31.03 2.09 -15.96
N ILE A 762 31.73 1.07 -16.48
CA ILE A 762 33.05 0.62 -16.02
C ILE A 762 34.07 1.76 -16.14
N GLU A 763 34.11 2.43 -17.29
CA GLU A 763 34.98 3.60 -17.50
C GLU A 763 34.74 4.67 -16.43
N GLY A 764 33.48 4.94 -16.10
CA GLY A 764 33.11 5.83 -15.00
C GLY A 764 33.64 5.36 -13.65
N ALA A 765 33.52 4.07 -13.36
CA ALA A 765 34.02 3.45 -12.14
C ALA A 765 35.54 3.54 -12.02
N GLU A 766 36.29 3.28 -13.10
CA GLU A 766 37.75 3.41 -13.13
C GLU A 766 38.19 4.84 -12.81
N GLN A 767 37.51 5.84 -13.37
CA GLN A 767 37.79 7.24 -13.05
C GLN A 767 37.51 7.56 -11.59
N VAL A 768 36.40 7.06 -11.03
CA VAL A 768 36.06 7.28 -9.61
C VAL A 768 37.07 6.59 -8.68
N ILE A 769 37.50 5.37 -9.00
CA ILE A 769 38.51 4.65 -8.22
C ILE A 769 39.84 5.41 -8.26
N LYS A 770 40.28 5.83 -9.45
CA LYS A 770 41.53 6.56 -9.65
C LYS A 770 41.54 7.93 -8.97
N ASN A 771 40.46 8.69 -9.10
CA ASN A 771 40.38 10.05 -8.58
C ASN A 771 39.94 10.08 -7.11
N ARG A 772 39.37 8.97 -6.62
CA ARG A 772 38.71 8.85 -5.30
C ARG A 772 37.60 9.89 -5.08
N ASP A 773 37.04 10.41 -6.17
CA ASP A 773 35.97 11.41 -6.16
C ASP A 773 35.17 11.34 -7.48
N ILE A 774 33.99 11.94 -7.47
CA ILE A 774 33.17 12.18 -8.66
C ILE A 774 33.42 13.60 -9.14
N PHE A 775 33.80 13.74 -10.41
CA PHE A 775 33.83 15.01 -11.12
C PHE A 775 32.42 15.61 -11.19
N ILE A 776 32.28 16.86 -10.76
CA ILE A 776 31.01 17.60 -10.79
C ILE A 776 31.12 18.70 -11.83
N SER A 777 30.28 18.66 -12.86
CA SER A 777 30.26 19.70 -13.90
C SER A 777 29.84 21.05 -13.33
N ARG A 778 30.29 22.13 -14.00
CA ARG A 778 29.87 23.49 -13.66
C ARG A 778 28.36 23.67 -13.76
N GLU A 779 27.71 22.98 -14.70
CA GLU A 779 26.24 22.97 -14.82
C GLU A 779 25.58 22.37 -13.56
N CYS A 780 26.06 21.22 -13.08
CA CYS A 780 25.58 20.61 -11.84
C CYS A 780 25.80 21.52 -10.62
N GLU A 781 26.96 22.17 -10.52
CA GLU A 781 27.25 23.11 -9.42
C GLU A 781 26.33 24.33 -9.44
N ASN A 782 26.22 24.99 -10.60
CA ASN A 782 25.36 26.16 -10.77
C ASN A 782 23.90 25.80 -10.48
N PHE A 783 23.42 24.69 -11.03
CA PHE A 783 22.06 24.21 -10.82
C PHE A 783 21.82 23.93 -9.34
N LYS A 784 22.77 23.29 -8.64
CA LYS A 784 22.67 23.09 -7.19
C LYS A 784 22.61 24.42 -6.42
N GLN A 785 23.42 25.42 -6.76
CA GLN A 785 23.36 26.71 -6.05
C GLN A 785 22.01 27.39 -6.26
N GLN A 786 21.50 27.39 -7.49
CA GLN A 786 20.16 27.90 -7.79
C GLN A 786 19.08 27.12 -7.03
N PHE A 787 19.16 25.79 -7.05
CA PHE A 787 18.27 24.89 -6.33
C PHE A 787 18.24 25.20 -4.83
N LEU A 788 19.40 25.38 -4.20
CA LEU A 788 19.47 25.69 -2.77
C LEU A 788 18.91 27.09 -2.45
N LYS A 789 19.07 28.04 -3.36
CA LYS A 789 18.53 29.40 -3.23
C LYS A 789 16.99 29.40 -3.28
N GLU A 790 16.40 28.73 -4.26
CA GLU A 790 14.94 28.61 -4.42
C GLU A 790 14.28 27.80 -3.29
N ALA A 791 15.02 26.90 -2.65
CA ALA A 791 14.55 26.15 -1.49
C ALA A 791 14.52 26.99 -0.20
N ASP A 792 15.20 28.13 -0.14
CA ASP A 792 15.34 28.96 1.06
C ASP A 792 14.55 30.27 0.94
N SER A 793 13.29 30.21 1.33
CA SER A 793 12.39 31.38 1.34
C SER A 793 12.92 32.57 2.16
N VAL A 794 13.79 32.35 3.16
CA VAL A 794 14.37 33.44 3.96
C VAL A 794 15.50 34.12 3.20
N ALA A 795 16.30 33.36 2.46
CA ALA A 795 17.30 33.93 1.56
C ALA A 795 16.65 34.71 0.41
N MET A 796 15.56 34.21 -0.17
CA MET A 796 14.80 34.95 -1.17
C MET A 796 14.21 36.26 -0.61
N PHE A 797 13.69 36.23 0.62
CA PHE A 797 13.23 37.43 1.30
C PHE A 797 14.37 38.42 1.58
N GLU A 798 15.57 37.94 1.93
CA GLU A 798 16.74 38.79 2.14
C GLU A 798 17.19 39.49 0.85
N GLU A 799 17.11 38.82 -0.29
CA GLU A 799 17.39 39.40 -1.60
C GLU A 799 16.33 40.45 -1.99
N ASP A 800 15.05 40.16 -1.79
CA ASP A 800 13.95 41.12 -1.98
C ASP A 800 14.12 42.37 -1.11
N LEU A 801 14.55 42.19 0.16
CA LEU A 801 14.90 43.30 1.04
C LEU A 801 16.08 44.12 0.51
N ARG A 802 17.08 43.47 -0.09
CA ARG A 802 18.26 44.14 -0.66
C ARG A 802 17.90 44.93 -1.90
N GLU A 803 17.09 44.37 -2.79
CA GLU A 803 16.64 45.05 -4.02
C GLU A 803 15.70 46.23 -3.73
N SER A 804 14.86 46.11 -2.70
CA SER A 804 13.91 47.15 -2.30
C SER A 804 14.50 48.25 -1.40
N SER A 805 15.74 48.11 -0.94
CA SER A 805 16.37 49.07 -0.01
C SER A 805 17.42 49.95 -0.68
N PRO A 806 17.23 51.29 -0.74
CA PRO A 806 18.25 52.23 -1.23
C PRO A 806 19.39 52.49 -0.23
N HIS A 807 19.44 51.78 0.91
CA HIS A 807 20.38 52.01 2.01
C HIS A 807 21.36 50.84 2.16
N SER A 808 22.61 51.13 2.56
CA SER A 808 23.65 50.14 2.84
C SER A 808 23.42 49.34 4.14
N ILE A 809 22.33 49.57 4.87
CA ILE A 809 22.05 48.94 6.17
C ILE A 809 20.56 48.63 6.28
N TYR A 810 20.23 47.38 6.62
CA TYR A 810 18.88 46.97 7.02
C TYR A 810 18.79 46.86 8.54
N VAL A 811 17.75 47.45 9.13
CA VAL A 811 17.44 47.32 10.57
C VAL A 811 15.94 47.16 10.76
N SER A 812 15.50 46.08 11.43
CA SER A 812 14.09 45.87 11.76
C SER A 812 13.92 45.04 13.02
N THR A 813 12.83 45.24 13.78
CA THR A 813 12.52 44.34 14.90
C THR A 813 12.22 42.93 14.37
N VAL A 814 12.63 41.89 15.09
CA VAL A 814 12.35 40.48 14.71
C VAL A 814 10.86 40.25 14.45
N LYS A 815 9.99 40.93 15.21
CA LYS A 815 8.52 40.86 15.04
C LYS A 815 8.08 41.43 13.69
N LEU A 816 8.58 42.60 13.31
CA LEU A 816 8.23 43.28 12.07
C LEU A 816 8.85 42.59 10.85
N ALA A 817 10.13 42.23 10.93
CA ALA A 817 10.82 41.45 9.90
C ALA A 817 10.08 40.13 9.61
N HIS A 818 9.64 39.41 10.65
CA HIS A 818 8.87 38.17 10.48
C HIS A 818 7.47 38.41 9.87
N LEU A 819 6.83 39.55 10.16
CA LEU A 819 5.56 39.91 9.54
C LEU A 819 5.73 40.20 8.05
N ASN A 820 6.74 40.98 7.67
CA ASN A 820 7.05 41.28 6.27
C ASN A 820 7.42 40.01 5.51
N TYR A 821 8.24 39.14 6.11
CA TYR A 821 8.56 37.83 5.56
C TYR A 821 7.31 36.95 5.33
N LYS A 822 6.33 36.98 6.23
CA LYS A 822 5.06 36.26 6.03
C LYS A 822 4.29 36.80 4.83
N ILE A 823 4.25 38.12 4.66
CA ILE A 823 3.58 38.76 3.52
C ILE A 823 4.29 38.37 2.22
N PHE A 824 5.61 38.50 2.19
CA PHE A 824 6.46 38.05 1.07
C PHE A 824 6.19 36.58 0.71
N CYS A 825 6.13 35.69 1.70
CA CYS A 825 5.85 34.27 1.46
C CYS A 825 4.46 34.06 0.85
N ILE A 826 3.43 34.76 1.34
CA ILE A 826 2.07 34.62 0.80
C ILE A 826 2.02 35.09 -0.66
N ASP A 827 2.66 36.22 -0.96
CA ASP A 827 2.72 36.78 -2.32
C ASP A 827 3.49 35.87 -3.28
N ALA A 828 4.65 35.36 -2.85
CA ALA A 828 5.49 34.44 -3.61
C ALA A 828 4.97 32.97 -3.63
N GLY A 829 3.83 32.68 -2.99
CA GLY A 829 3.27 31.32 -2.91
C GLY A 829 4.07 30.33 -2.06
N HIS A 830 4.92 30.82 -1.16
CA HIS A 830 5.71 30.04 -0.22
C HIS A 830 5.02 29.89 1.15
N LYS A 831 5.35 28.82 1.87
CA LYS A 831 4.88 28.62 3.25
C LYS A 831 5.89 29.25 4.23
N PRO A 832 5.48 30.21 5.08
CA PRO A 832 6.41 30.91 5.95
C PRO A 832 6.87 30.06 7.14
N LEU A 833 8.15 30.17 7.48
CA LEU A 833 8.72 29.63 8.71
C LEU A 833 8.12 30.26 9.99
N GLY A 834 8.13 29.51 11.08
CA GLY A 834 7.86 30.05 12.42
C GLY A 834 8.92 31.08 12.84
N ARG A 835 8.54 32.04 13.69
CA ARG A 835 9.38 33.20 14.06
C ARG A 835 10.78 32.84 14.57
N SER A 836 10.87 31.78 15.38
CA SER A 836 12.16 31.29 15.92
C SER A 836 13.09 30.79 14.81
N ASN A 837 12.57 29.96 13.90
CA ASN A 837 13.36 29.40 12.79
C ASN A 837 13.71 30.48 11.75
N PHE A 838 12.79 31.38 11.43
CA PHE A 838 13.07 32.57 10.62
C PHE A 838 14.23 33.38 11.20
N SER A 839 14.16 33.68 12.51
CA SER A 839 15.18 34.48 13.17
C SER A 839 16.55 33.81 13.18
N LYS A 840 16.61 32.50 13.42
CA LYS A 840 17.85 31.71 13.32
C LYS A 840 18.41 31.70 11.90
N ARG A 841 17.54 31.62 10.89
CA ARG A 841 17.97 31.61 9.49
C ARG A 841 18.50 32.97 9.05
N MET A 842 17.88 34.07 9.47
CA MET A 842 18.41 35.42 9.24
C MET A 842 19.81 35.59 9.86
N GLU A 843 20.04 35.13 11.09
CA GLU A 843 21.40 35.13 11.66
C GLU A 843 22.40 34.34 10.81
N ALA A 844 22.00 33.16 10.32
CA ALA A 844 22.83 32.35 9.43
C ALA A 844 23.10 33.00 8.05
N LEU A 845 22.28 33.98 7.65
CA LEU A 845 22.48 34.81 6.45
C LEU A 845 23.30 36.09 6.75
N GLY A 846 23.83 36.23 7.97
CA GLY A 846 24.71 37.33 8.36
C GLY A 846 24.01 38.54 9.00
N PHE A 847 22.77 38.38 9.49
CA PHE A 847 22.13 39.40 10.32
C PHE A 847 22.60 39.29 11.78
N GLU A 848 22.94 40.40 12.40
CA GLU A 848 23.25 40.49 13.83
C GLU A 848 21.98 40.75 14.64
N LYS A 849 21.90 40.14 15.84
CA LYS A 849 20.85 40.43 16.81
C LYS A 849 21.32 41.43 17.85
N ARG A 850 20.57 42.51 18.00
CA ARG A 850 20.80 43.48 19.06
C ARG A 850 19.55 43.66 19.91
N LYS A 851 19.74 43.72 21.24
CA LYS A 851 18.66 44.00 22.19
C LYS A 851 18.46 45.51 22.30
N VAL A 852 17.21 45.96 22.22
CA VAL A 852 16.80 47.36 22.35
C VAL A 852 15.57 47.45 23.25
N ASP A 853 15.23 48.66 23.71
CA ASP A 853 14.12 48.87 24.67
C ASP A 853 12.76 48.34 24.19
N LYS A 854 12.57 48.23 22.86
CA LYS A 854 11.34 47.74 22.22
C LYS A 854 11.44 46.29 21.70
N GLY A 855 12.46 45.52 22.09
CA GLY A 855 12.61 44.10 21.74
C GLY A 855 13.98 43.72 21.16
N ILE A 856 14.02 42.74 20.25
CA ILE A 856 15.24 42.34 19.54
C ILE A 856 15.14 42.83 18.09
N VAL A 857 16.20 43.47 17.59
CA VAL A 857 16.34 43.88 16.19
C VAL A 857 17.31 42.98 15.44
N LEU A 858 17.05 42.80 14.15
CA LEU A 858 17.95 42.21 13.15
C LEU A 858 18.59 43.35 12.36
N GLU A 859 19.92 43.31 12.23
CA GLU A 859 20.73 44.33 11.58
C GLU A 859 21.72 43.67 10.60
N LYS A 860 21.82 44.17 9.36
CA LYS A 860 22.80 43.70 8.37
C LYS A 860 23.29 44.85 7.50
N HIS A 861 24.60 44.91 7.29
CA HIS A 861 25.25 45.85 6.39
C HIS A 861 25.40 45.21 5.00
N TYR A 862 24.86 45.87 3.98
CA TYR A 862 25.05 45.52 2.58
C TYR A 862 26.20 46.37 2.02
N PHE A 863 27.33 45.73 1.72
CA PHE A 863 28.48 46.34 1.08
C PHE A 863 28.34 46.37 -0.44
#